data_AF-A0A8S0QLC8-F1
#
_entry.id   AF-A0A8S0QLC8-F1
#
_cell.length_a   1.000
_cell.length_b   1.000
_cell.length_c   1.000
_cell.angle_alpha   90.00
_cell.angle_beta   90.00
_cell.angle_gamma   90.00
#
_symmetry.space_group_name_H-M   'P 1'
#
loop_
_entity.id
_entity.type
_entity.pdbx_description
1 polymer ?
#
loop_
_entity_poly.entity_id
_entity_poly.type
_entity_poly.pdbx_seq_one_letter_code
_entity_poly.pdbx_strand_id
1 'polypeptide(L)'
;MKHLQSKKNVIAKCMFFIMIISMVNCSPPEDPIKCTINNCNCTITNTYGAFPDRSICRAAKVVYPIIEEELISAVANATKTNTRMKVATRISHSIPKLVCPKGDNGLLISTKYLNRTLDVNVSSMMMTVENGMTLRQLINDAAKVKLAGPYSPYWWGLTIGEMMGFSYLGPPEDPIKCTINNCNCTITNTYGAFPDRSICRAAKVVYPIIEEELISAVSNATKTNTRMKVATRISHSIPKLVCPKGDNGLLISTKYLNRTLDVNVSSMMMTVENGMTLRRLINDAAKVKLARPYSPYWWGLTIGEMMGTGAHGSSLWGLGSQVHDYVIRLWIATPATAEEGYATVRTLEIGNPELDAAKVSLGVQVISQVILKSQPLFKRSVVQHEYADFMWHPSQKQVVYRIDHRVPFNTSGNEGMDFSIFQVFVLRLQYFYQHLNSFHKFLRKCLIEETEELLGDAHGKCRSGKRTTSILKTTAYGLANNDVQKLVALEPKSMCGLDLYSGILMRYVTASTAYLGKQEDALDFDITYYRSKDPMNPRLYEDVLEEIEQIAMFKNGALPHWGKNRNVAFDGAIKKYRNTSEFLKVKNQYDPQGLFSSSWTDQILGLNGAAAVNVPDELLSFNETSDFYFLSKLEMSSRGVERERLRDGTLALQMEGVHWLRREAFGLAIGFGGKWISIWALGEIGWGTGCHYS
;
A
#
# COMPACT_ATOMS: atom_id res chain seq x y z
N MET A 1 38.77 31.57 -21.29
CA MET A 1 37.63 30.62 -21.23
C MET A 1 37.79 29.37 -22.11
N LYS A 2 38.25 29.44 -23.37
CA LYS A 2 38.47 28.24 -24.21
C LYS A 2 39.53 27.26 -23.68
N HIS A 3 40.50 27.72 -22.89
CA HIS A 3 41.57 26.86 -22.36
C HIS A 3 41.15 25.96 -21.17
N LEU A 4 40.10 26.34 -20.41
CA LEU A 4 39.53 25.52 -19.32
C LEU A 4 38.57 24.42 -19.82
N GLN A 5 37.99 24.59 -21.01
CA GLN A 5 37.11 23.59 -21.64
C GLN A 5 37.90 22.41 -22.23
N SER A 6 39.12 22.66 -22.72
CA SER A 6 40.02 21.62 -23.24
C SER A 6 40.51 20.65 -22.15
N LYS A 7 40.92 21.15 -20.97
CA LYS A 7 41.42 20.29 -19.87
C LYS A 7 40.31 19.40 -19.26
N LYS A 8 39.06 19.87 -19.19
CA LYS A 8 37.92 19.05 -18.74
C LYS A 8 37.61 17.88 -19.68
N ASN A 9 37.76 18.08 -20.99
CA ASN A 9 37.53 17.03 -21.99
C ASN A 9 38.63 15.95 -22.01
N VAL A 10 39.88 16.29 -21.66
CA VAL A 10 40.97 15.30 -21.56
C VAL A 10 40.84 14.45 -20.30
N ILE A 11 40.50 15.06 -19.15
CA ILE A 11 40.28 14.32 -17.89
C ILE A 11 39.05 13.41 -17.99
N ALA A 12 37.97 13.88 -18.63
CA ALA A 12 36.78 13.06 -18.88
C ALA A 12 37.07 11.88 -19.83
N LYS A 13 37.88 12.08 -20.88
CA LYS A 13 38.29 11.01 -21.79
C LYS A 13 39.23 9.99 -21.13
N CYS A 14 40.17 10.44 -20.29
CA CYS A 14 41.04 9.53 -19.53
C CYS A 14 40.26 8.72 -18.48
N MET A 15 39.31 9.31 -17.76
CA MET A 15 38.44 8.56 -16.84
C MET A 15 37.56 7.55 -17.59
N PHE A 16 37.03 7.91 -18.75
CA PHE A 16 36.23 7.01 -19.58
C PHE A 16 37.05 5.82 -20.11
N PHE A 17 38.32 6.06 -20.50
CA PHE A 17 39.22 5.02 -20.97
C PHE A 17 39.70 4.09 -19.84
N ILE A 18 39.98 4.62 -18.64
CA ILE A 18 40.32 3.83 -17.45
C ILE A 18 39.11 2.99 -16.99
N MET A 19 37.89 3.52 -17.09
CA MET A 19 36.66 2.80 -16.75
C MET A 19 36.39 1.64 -17.73
N ILE A 20 36.64 1.82 -19.03
CA ILE A 20 36.55 0.75 -20.04
C ILE A 20 37.58 -0.36 -19.77
N ILE A 21 38.84 0.00 -19.45
CA ILE A 21 39.89 -1.00 -19.16
C ILE A 21 39.57 -1.81 -17.90
N SER A 22 38.90 -1.20 -16.90
CA SER A 22 38.46 -1.90 -15.68
C SER A 22 37.26 -2.85 -15.88
N MET A 23 36.50 -2.70 -16.98
CA MET A 23 35.29 -3.50 -17.26
C MET A 23 35.51 -4.75 -18.11
N VAL A 24 36.74 -4.99 -18.61
CA VAL A 24 37.05 -6.15 -19.47
C VAL A 24 37.29 -7.46 -18.69
N ASN A 25 37.31 -7.43 -17.34
CA ASN A 25 37.64 -8.61 -16.52
C ASN A 25 36.47 -9.29 -15.78
N CYS A 26 35.21 -9.04 -16.14
CA CYS A 26 34.08 -9.82 -15.59
C CYS A 26 33.82 -11.08 -16.42
N SER A 27 34.51 -12.18 -16.07
CA SER A 27 34.17 -13.52 -16.53
C SER A 27 32.78 -13.93 -16.00
N PRO A 28 31.99 -14.73 -16.75
CA PRO A 28 30.76 -15.32 -16.23
C PRO A 28 31.02 -16.03 -14.90
N PRO A 29 30.07 -16.01 -13.94
CA PRO A 29 30.23 -16.77 -12.71
C PRO A 29 30.53 -18.24 -13.03
N GLU A 30 31.52 -18.80 -12.34
CA GLU A 30 31.91 -20.20 -12.51
C GLU A 30 30.75 -21.14 -12.18
N ASP A 31 30.84 -22.38 -12.67
CA ASP A 31 29.85 -23.40 -12.32
C ASP A 31 29.79 -23.55 -10.78
N PRO A 32 28.60 -23.42 -10.17
CA PRO A 32 28.44 -23.55 -8.72
C PRO A 32 28.80 -24.94 -8.20
N ILE A 33 28.99 -25.94 -9.08
CA ILE A 33 29.27 -27.32 -8.69
C ILE A 33 30.71 -27.68 -9.10
N LYS A 34 31.55 -28.02 -8.12
CA LYS A 34 32.92 -28.50 -8.32
C LYS A 34 33.08 -29.89 -7.71
N CYS A 35 33.30 -30.90 -8.54
CA CYS A 35 33.46 -32.29 -8.12
C CYS A 35 34.92 -32.73 -8.29
N THR A 36 35.42 -33.53 -7.34
CA THR A 36 36.82 -33.98 -7.38
C THR A 36 37.04 -35.20 -8.27
N ILE A 37 36.04 -36.08 -8.43
CA ILE A 37 36.20 -37.36 -9.16
C ILE A 37 34.89 -37.71 -9.89
N ASN A 38 34.84 -37.74 -11.22
CA ASN A 38 33.72 -38.27 -12.03
C ASN A 38 32.31 -37.92 -11.50
N ASN A 39 32.03 -36.64 -11.26
CA ASN A 39 30.76 -36.14 -10.70
C ASN A 39 30.43 -36.64 -9.28
N CYS A 40 31.42 -37.13 -8.54
CA CYS A 40 31.34 -37.52 -7.14
C CYS A 40 32.18 -36.59 -6.26
N ASN A 41 31.84 -36.57 -4.96
CA ASN A 41 32.45 -35.70 -3.95
C ASN A 41 32.46 -34.24 -4.40
N CYS A 42 31.25 -33.70 -4.56
CA CYS A 42 31.01 -32.39 -5.09
C CYS A 42 30.86 -31.36 -3.97
N THR A 43 31.50 -30.21 -4.17
CA THR A 43 31.27 -28.99 -3.41
C THR A 43 30.33 -28.10 -4.21
N ILE A 44 29.36 -27.51 -3.52
CA ILE A 44 28.40 -26.58 -4.09
C ILE A 44 28.65 -25.21 -3.48
N THR A 45 28.66 -24.19 -4.33
CA THR A 45 28.67 -22.79 -3.95
C THR A 45 27.43 -22.10 -4.53
N ASN A 46 27.12 -20.92 -4.02
CA ASN A 46 26.20 -20.03 -4.73
C ASN A 46 26.98 -19.21 -5.78
N THR A 47 26.29 -18.35 -6.52
CA THR A 47 26.91 -17.45 -7.51
C THR A 47 28.01 -16.55 -6.94
N TYR A 48 28.03 -16.33 -5.62
CA TYR A 48 29.03 -15.51 -4.94
C TYR A 48 30.27 -16.32 -4.51
N GLY A 49 30.32 -17.62 -4.82
CA GLY A 49 31.41 -18.51 -4.46
C GLY A 49 31.37 -19.03 -3.02
N ALA A 50 30.45 -18.57 -2.17
CA ALA A 50 30.30 -19.03 -0.78
C ALA A 50 28.91 -18.71 -0.19
N PHE A 51 28.43 -19.56 0.72
CA PHE A 51 27.23 -19.26 1.50
C PHE A 51 27.52 -18.25 2.62
N PRO A 52 26.51 -17.50 3.12
CA PRO A 52 26.70 -16.45 4.13
C PRO A 52 27.38 -16.91 5.41
N ASP A 53 27.14 -18.16 5.84
CA ASP A 53 27.76 -18.76 7.03
C ASP A 53 29.12 -19.40 6.75
N ARG A 54 29.66 -19.24 5.53
CA ARG A 54 30.94 -19.77 5.02
C ARG A 54 31.11 -21.29 5.09
N SER A 55 30.06 -22.03 5.44
CA SER A 55 30.16 -23.48 5.52
C SER A 55 30.06 -24.12 4.13
N ILE A 56 30.73 -25.27 4.00
CA ILE A 56 30.87 -25.98 2.73
C ILE A 56 29.64 -26.86 2.53
N CYS A 57 28.97 -26.69 1.40
CA CYS A 57 27.88 -27.54 0.97
C CYS A 57 28.44 -28.70 0.14
N ARG A 58 28.09 -29.94 0.50
CA ARG A 58 28.59 -31.13 -0.20
C ARG A 58 27.46 -31.99 -0.73
N ALA A 59 27.75 -32.69 -1.83
CA ALA A 59 26.94 -33.77 -2.35
C ALA A 59 27.84 -34.93 -2.75
N ALA A 60 27.44 -36.15 -2.42
CA ALA A 60 28.20 -37.34 -2.75
C ALA A 60 28.28 -37.56 -4.27
N LYS A 61 27.23 -37.17 -5.00
CA LYS A 61 27.14 -37.31 -6.46
C LYS A 61 26.30 -36.20 -7.07
N VAL A 62 26.60 -35.82 -8.31
CA VAL A 62 25.75 -34.99 -9.16
C VAL A 62 25.37 -35.71 -10.45
N VAL A 63 24.17 -35.45 -10.96
CA VAL A 63 23.71 -35.85 -12.30
C VAL A 63 23.31 -34.62 -13.10
N TYR A 64 23.50 -34.70 -14.42
CA TYR A 64 23.23 -33.61 -15.36
C TYR A 64 22.30 -34.11 -16.48
N PRO A 65 20.99 -34.26 -16.22
CA PRO A 65 20.05 -34.65 -17.26
C PRO A 65 20.02 -33.62 -18.40
N ILE A 66 19.86 -34.10 -19.63
CA ILE A 66 19.74 -33.27 -20.85
C ILE A 66 18.31 -33.30 -21.40
N ILE A 67 17.54 -34.34 -21.05
CA ILE A 67 16.14 -34.53 -21.43
C ILE A 67 15.31 -34.95 -20.20
N GLU A 68 13.98 -34.83 -20.30
CA GLU A 68 13.08 -35.11 -19.18
C GLU A 68 13.12 -36.58 -18.74
N GLU A 69 13.30 -37.52 -19.68
CA GLU A 69 13.39 -38.96 -19.38
C GLU A 69 14.59 -39.30 -18.49
N GLU A 70 15.73 -38.64 -18.71
CA GLU A 70 16.92 -38.79 -17.87
C GLU A 70 16.71 -38.20 -16.47
N LEU A 71 16.00 -37.07 -16.37
CA LEU A 71 15.63 -36.48 -15.08
C LEU A 71 14.72 -37.43 -14.30
N ILE A 72 13.69 -37.97 -14.95
CA ILE A 72 12.75 -38.94 -14.36
C ILE A 72 13.50 -40.18 -13.89
N SER A 73 14.40 -40.73 -14.71
CA SER A 73 15.22 -41.89 -14.36
C SER A 73 16.14 -41.62 -13.15
N ALA A 74 16.76 -40.44 -13.08
CA ALA A 74 17.58 -40.05 -11.95
C ALA A 74 16.77 -39.94 -10.64
N VAL A 75 15.59 -39.32 -10.70
CA VAL A 75 14.68 -39.20 -9.55
C VAL A 75 14.18 -40.58 -9.12
N ALA A 76 13.79 -41.43 -10.06
CA ALA A 76 13.32 -42.79 -9.79
C ALA A 76 14.41 -43.65 -9.11
N ASN A 77 15.64 -43.61 -9.60
CA ASN A 77 16.77 -44.37 -9.02
C ASN A 77 17.14 -43.87 -7.61
N ALA A 78 17.15 -42.56 -7.39
CA ALA A 78 17.39 -41.98 -6.07
C ALA A 78 16.26 -42.31 -5.08
N THR A 79 15.01 -42.29 -5.54
CA THR A 79 13.86 -42.70 -4.73
C THR A 79 13.95 -44.18 -4.35
N LYS A 80 14.26 -45.06 -5.31
CA LYS A 80 14.45 -46.50 -5.09
C LYS A 80 15.53 -46.83 -4.06
N THR A 81 16.58 -46.01 -4.01
CA THR A 81 17.72 -46.17 -3.09
C THR A 81 17.58 -45.35 -1.81
N ASN A 82 16.44 -44.67 -1.61
CA ASN A 82 16.20 -43.74 -0.50
C ASN A 82 17.29 -42.65 -0.35
N THR A 83 17.88 -42.25 -1.47
CA THR A 83 18.91 -41.21 -1.54
C THR A 83 18.25 -39.84 -1.50
N ARG A 84 18.67 -38.98 -0.56
CA ARG A 84 18.16 -37.60 -0.48
C ARG A 84 18.63 -36.79 -1.68
N MET A 85 17.72 -36.03 -2.27
CA MET A 85 17.98 -35.24 -3.48
C MET A 85 17.86 -33.74 -3.24
N LYS A 86 18.62 -32.96 -4.00
CA LYS A 86 18.43 -31.52 -4.19
C LYS A 86 18.65 -31.13 -5.64
N VAL A 87 18.08 -30.00 -6.03
CA VAL A 87 18.18 -29.46 -7.40
C VAL A 87 19.04 -28.21 -7.39
N ALA A 88 20.02 -28.16 -8.29
CA ALA A 88 20.83 -26.98 -8.57
C ALA A 88 20.52 -26.45 -9.95
N THR A 89 20.27 -25.14 -10.05
CA THR A 89 20.21 -24.47 -11.35
C THR A 89 21.60 -24.08 -11.82
N ARG A 90 21.74 -23.77 -13.11
CA ARG A 90 23.02 -23.39 -13.75
C ARG A 90 23.83 -22.31 -13.00
N ILE A 91 23.16 -21.42 -12.26
CA ILE A 91 23.80 -20.28 -11.61
C ILE A 91 23.65 -20.29 -10.08
N SER A 92 22.72 -21.08 -9.52
CA SER A 92 22.55 -21.30 -8.07
C SER A 92 22.58 -19.99 -7.24
N HIS A 93 21.72 -19.03 -7.57
CA HIS A 93 21.66 -17.69 -6.96
C HIS A 93 21.12 -17.63 -5.52
N SER A 94 20.85 -18.76 -4.89
CA SER A 94 20.22 -18.80 -3.57
C SER A 94 21.22 -18.38 -2.48
N ILE A 95 20.87 -17.33 -1.71
CA ILE A 95 21.61 -16.92 -0.51
C ILE A 95 21.46 -17.97 0.61
N PRO A 96 20.24 -18.47 0.93
CA PRO A 96 20.10 -19.63 1.79
C PRO A 96 20.57 -20.91 1.10
N LYS A 97 21.01 -21.91 1.87
CA LYS A 97 21.48 -23.22 1.39
C LYS A 97 20.36 -24.15 0.89
N LEU A 98 19.44 -23.65 0.08
CA LEU A 98 18.30 -24.42 -0.44
C LEU A 98 18.75 -25.61 -1.31
N VAL A 99 19.86 -25.41 -2.04
CA VAL A 99 20.49 -26.40 -2.93
C VAL A 99 21.26 -27.48 -2.16
N CYS A 100 21.52 -27.29 -0.87
CA CYS A 100 22.33 -28.22 -0.11
C CYS A 100 21.52 -29.43 0.35
N PRO A 101 21.94 -30.66 0.01
CA PRO A 101 21.32 -31.84 0.56
C PRO A 101 21.57 -31.89 2.07
N LYS A 102 20.66 -32.56 2.78
CA LYS A 102 20.79 -32.74 4.23
C LYS A 102 21.86 -33.82 4.50
N GLY A 103 23.09 -33.36 4.75
CA GLY A 103 24.30 -34.18 4.95
C GLY A 103 25.10 -34.39 3.65
N ASP A 104 26.29 -34.99 3.77
CA ASP A 104 27.25 -35.10 2.66
C ASP A 104 26.88 -36.22 1.64
N ASN A 105 25.97 -37.13 1.99
CA ASN A 105 25.64 -38.32 1.19
C ASN A 105 24.50 -38.11 0.17
N GLY A 106 24.07 -36.87 -0.08
CA GLY A 106 22.95 -36.59 -0.99
C GLY A 106 23.32 -36.61 -2.47
N LEU A 107 22.31 -36.82 -3.32
CA LEU A 107 22.38 -36.64 -4.77
C LEU A 107 21.99 -35.21 -5.14
N LEU A 108 22.78 -34.58 -5.99
CA LEU A 108 22.46 -33.30 -6.61
C LEU A 108 22.00 -33.51 -8.06
N ILE A 109 20.90 -32.88 -8.45
CA ILE A 109 20.40 -32.87 -9.82
C ILE A 109 20.64 -31.48 -10.39
N SER A 110 21.52 -31.35 -11.37
CA SER A 110 21.82 -30.08 -12.02
C SER A 110 20.96 -29.90 -13.27
N THR A 111 20.16 -28.84 -13.31
CA THR A 111 19.34 -28.51 -14.50
C THR A 111 20.12 -27.77 -15.58
N LYS A 112 21.45 -27.67 -15.47
CA LYS A 112 22.31 -26.87 -16.37
C LYS A 112 22.08 -27.18 -17.87
N TYR A 113 21.80 -28.43 -18.21
CA TYR A 113 21.59 -28.88 -19.60
C TYR A 113 20.13 -29.08 -20.00
N LEU A 114 19.18 -28.96 -19.06
CA LEU A 114 17.74 -28.91 -19.35
C LEU A 114 17.33 -27.48 -19.74
N ASN A 115 17.80 -26.98 -20.88
CA ASN A 115 17.70 -25.56 -21.24
C ASN A 115 17.11 -25.32 -22.64
N ARG A 116 16.21 -26.18 -23.11
CA ARG A 116 15.55 -26.07 -24.42
C ARG A 116 14.18 -25.40 -24.34
N THR A 117 13.80 -24.75 -25.45
CA THR A 117 12.42 -24.37 -25.73
C THR A 117 11.72 -25.57 -26.36
N LEU A 118 10.63 -26.04 -25.75
CA LEU A 118 9.91 -27.26 -26.15
C LEU A 118 8.74 -26.96 -27.10
N ASP A 119 7.95 -25.93 -26.79
CA ASP A 119 6.80 -25.52 -27.59
C ASP A 119 6.58 -24.00 -27.52
N VAL A 120 6.07 -23.44 -28.61
CA VAL A 120 5.78 -22.00 -28.73
C VAL A 120 4.44 -21.81 -29.44
N ASN A 121 3.45 -21.35 -28.69
CA ASN A 121 2.12 -21.06 -29.20
C ASN A 121 1.90 -19.54 -29.25
N VAL A 122 2.10 -18.95 -30.43
CA VAL A 122 2.03 -17.50 -30.64
C VAL A 122 0.59 -16.95 -30.49
N SER A 123 -0.43 -17.72 -30.88
CA SER A 123 -1.83 -17.27 -30.81
C SER A 123 -2.34 -17.16 -29.38
N SER A 124 -1.88 -18.04 -28.48
CA SER A 124 -2.16 -17.97 -27.04
C SER A 124 -1.07 -17.23 -26.23
N MET A 125 -0.01 -16.76 -26.90
CA MET A 125 1.15 -16.11 -26.27
C MET A 125 1.84 -16.96 -25.20
N MET A 126 1.88 -18.29 -25.38
CA MET A 126 2.48 -19.23 -24.43
C MET A 126 3.77 -19.85 -24.99
N MET A 127 4.74 -20.09 -24.11
CA MET A 127 5.96 -20.83 -24.40
C MET A 127 6.17 -21.90 -23.32
N THR A 128 6.44 -23.13 -23.75
CA THR A 128 6.83 -24.24 -22.88
C THR A 128 8.34 -24.41 -22.99
N VAL A 129 9.02 -24.34 -21.84
CA VAL A 129 10.49 -24.36 -21.77
C VAL A 129 10.98 -25.26 -20.64
N GLU A 130 12.18 -25.78 -20.77
CA GLU A 130 12.84 -26.55 -19.71
C GLU A 130 13.36 -25.61 -18.59
N ASN A 131 13.31 -26.08 -17.34
CA ASN A 131 13.58 -25.28 -16.13
C ASN A 131 15.02 -24.73 -16.04
N GLY A 132 15.97 -25.32 -16.75
CA GLY A 132 17.35 -24.84 -16.85
C GLY A 132 17.56 -23.69 -17.82
N MET A 133 16.53 -23.23 -18.56
CA MET A 133 16.63 -22.04 -19.40
C MET A 133 16.93 -20.81 -18.55
N THR A 134 17.99 -20.08 -18.93
CA THR A 134 18.23 -18.76 -18.36
C THR A 134 17.20 -17.77 -18.88
N LEU A 135 16.87 -16.75 -18.08
CA LEU A 135 15.97 -15.66 -18.50
C LEU A 135 16.42 -15.04 -19.84
N ARG A 136 17.73 -14.96 -20.09
CA ARG A 136 18.28 -14.48 -21.35
C ARG A 136 17.93 -15.38 -22.54
N GLN A 137 18.10 -16.69 -22.39
CA GLN A 137 17.74 -17.64 -23.45
C GLN A 137 16.24 -17.59 -23.72
N LEU A 138 15.42 -17.53 -22.67
CA LEU A 138 13.97 -17.39 -22.78
C LEU A 138 13.57 -16.11 -23.54
N ILE A 139 14.17 -14.95 -23.20
CA ILE A 139 13.92 -13.68 -23.90
C ILE A 139 14.34 -13.76 -25.36
N ASN A 140 15.52 -14.32 -25.64
CA ASN A 140 16.03 -14.45 -27.01
C ASN A 140 15.13 -15.36 -27.86
N ASP A 141 14.65 -16.47 -27.28
CA ASP A 141 13.77 -17.41 -27.98
C ASP A 141 12.37 -16.84 -28.18
N ALA A 142 11.83 -16.10 -27.21
CA ALA A 142 10.59 -15.34 -27.36
C ALA A 142 10.70 -14.27 -28.46
N ALA A 143 11.82 -13.53 -28.49
CA ALA A 143 12.04 -12.48 -29.47
C ALA A 143 12.09 -13.01 -30.91
N LYS A 144 12.64 -14.21 -31.14
CA LYS A 144 12.66 -14.87 -32.47
C LYS A 144 11.26 -15.06 -33.04
N VAL A 145 10.25 -15.24 -32.20
CA VAL A 145 8.84 -15.44 -32.59
C VAL A 145 7.98 -14.19 -32.37
N LYS A 146 8.61 -13.01 -32.19
CA LYS A 146 7.95 -11.73 -31.93
C LYS A 146 7.07 -11.71 -30.67
N LEU A 147 7.36 -12.60 -29.71
CA LEU A 147 6.80 -12.53 -28.36
C LEU A 147 7.72 -11.72 -27.46
N ALA A 148 7.14 -10.99 -26.52
CA ALA A 148 7.87 -10.28 -25.47
C ALA A 148 7.25 -10.61 -24.13
N GLY A 149 8.09 -10.92 -23.14
CA GLY A 149 7.62 -11.04 -21.76
C GLY A 149 7.05 -9.69 -21.29
N PRO A 150 5.91 -9.66 -20.57
CA PRO A 150 5.29 -8.41 -20.12
C PRO A 150 6.21 -7.60 -19.19
N TYR A 151 7.21 -8.25 -18.58
CA TYR A 151 8.25 -7.64 -17.75
C TYR A 151 9.55 -8.45 -17.83
N SER A 152 10.38 -8.25 -18.85
CA SER A 152 11.75 -8.80 -18.84
C SER A 152 12.71 -7.79 -18.19
N PRO A 153 13.31 -8.09 -17.02
CA PRO A 153 14.33 -7.21 -16.47
C PRO A 153 15.61 -7.29 -17.33
N TYR A 154 16.05 -6.15 -17.86
CA TYR A 154 17.30 -6.02 -18.62
C TYR A 154 18.50 -6.15 -17.65
N TRP A 155 18.99 -7.37 -17.42
CA TRP A 155 20.19 -7.66 -16.61
C TRP A 155 21.47 -7.67 -17.47
N TRP A 156 21.88 -6.52 -17.99
CA TRP A 156 23.08 -6.40 -18.85
C TRP A 156 24.08 -5.33 -18.39
N GLY A 157 24.08 -4.91 -17.13
CA GLY A 157 25.05 -3.89 -16.70
C GLY A 157 25.13 -3.59 -15.21
N LEU A 158 25.06 -4.59 -14.34
CA LEU A 158 25.28 -4.37 -12.90
C LEU A 158 26.63 -4.94 -12.50
N THR A 159 27.48 -4.07 -11.92
CA THR A 159 28.76 -4.46 -11.34
C THR A 159 28.54 -5.15 -9.99
N ILE A 160 29.50 -5.97 -9.54
CA ILE A 160 29.44 -6.77 -8.31
C ILE A 160 29.11 -5.92 -7.05
N GLY A 161 29.36 -4.60 -7.07
CA GLY A 161 28.99 -3.68 -6.00
C GLY A 161 27.48 -3.41 -5.86
N GLU A 162 26.67 -3.77 -6.86
CA GLU A 162 25.22 -3.53 -6.85
C GLU A 162 24.41 -4.78 -6.46
N MET A 163 25.03 -5.96 -6.41
CA MET A 163 24.36 -7.21 -5.97
C MET A 163 24.04 -7.23 -4.47
N MET A 164 24.70 -6.41 -3.65
CA MET A 164 24.43 -6.34 -2.20
C MET A 164 23.12 -5.61 -1.85
N GLY A 165 22.49 -4.92 -2.81
CA GLY A 165 21.26 -4.15 -2.58
C GLY A 165 19.95 -4.91 -2.87
N PHE A 166 19.93 -5.90 -3.75
CA PHE A 166 18.66 -6.39 -4.32
C PHE A 166 17.77 -7.26 -3.40
N SER A 167 18.10 -7.45 -2.12
CA SER A 167 17.39 -8.37 -1.22
C SER A 167 16.22 -7.76 -0.42
N TYR A 168 15.97 -6.45 -0.46
CA TYR A 168 15.07 -5.78 0.51
C TYR A 168 13.75 -5.21 -0.04
N LEU A 169 13.39 -5.48 -1.29
CA LEU A 169 12.05 -5.12 -1.82
C LEU A 169 11.39 -6.35 -2.44
N GLY A 170 11.23 -7.39 -1.62
CA GLY A 170 10.19 -8.38 -1.87
C GLY A 170 8.81 -7.74 -1.68
N PRO A 171 7.72 -8.36 -2.20
CA PRO A 171 6.39 -8.05 -1.66
C PRO A 171 6.43 -8.13 -0.13
N PRO A 172 5.59 -7.35 0.59
CA PRO A 172 5.53 -7.41 2.04
C PRO A 172 5.54 -8.86 2.51
N GLU A 173 6.34 -9.16 3.54
CA GLU A 173 6.36 -10.49 4.13
C GLU A 173 4.94 -10.89 4.55
N ASP A 174 4.71 -12.21 4.67
CA ASP A 174 3.45 -12.68 5.22
C ASP A 174 3.23 -12.06 6.60
N PRO A 175 2.10 -11.35 6.83
CA PRO A 175 1.85 -10.71 8.12
C PRO A 175 1.71 -11.73 9.25
N ILE A 176 1.45 -13.01 8.95
CA ILE A 176 1.29 -14.07 9.94
C ILE A 176 2.57 -14.91 10.03
N LYS A 177 3.15 -14.98 11.23
CA LYS A 177 4.32 -15.81 11.54
C LYS A 177 4.00 -16.76 12.68
N CYS A 178 4.05 -18.07 12.42
CA CYS A 178 3.73 -19.12 13.40
C CYS A 178 4.96 -19.97 13.71
N THR A 179 5.11 -20.42 14.95
CA THR A 179 6.27 -21.22 15.36
C THR A 179 6.12 -22.71 15.09
N ILE A 180 4.88 -23.25 15.14
CA ILE A 180 4.64 -24.71 15.06
C ILE A 180 3.40 -24.97 14.21
N ASN A 181 3.52 -25.52 13.00
CA ASN A 181 2.39 -26.02 12.17
C ASN A 181 1.10 -25.16 12.23
N ASN A 182 1.20 -23.86 11.93
CA ASN A 182 0.10 -22.89 11.99
C ASN A 182 -0.49 -22.61 13.39
N CYS A 183 0.25 -22.95 14.46
CA CYS A 183 -0.06 -22.63 15.85
C CYS A 183 0.98 -21.67 16.44
N ASN A 184 0.59 -21.00 17.53
CA ASN A 184 1.37 -19.99 18.23
C ASN A 184 1.89 -18.93 17.24
N CYS A 185 0.94 -18.14 16.75
CA CYS A 185 1.14 -17.19 15.67
C CYS A 185 1.25 -15.76 16.21
N THR A 186 2.05 -14.97 15.54
CA THR A 186 2.13 -13.53 15.67
C THR A 186 1.65 -12.89 14.37
N ILE A 187 0.97 -11.76 14.49
CA ILE A 187 0.47 -10.99 13.34
C ILE A 187 1.07 -9.60 13.39
N THR A 188 1.52 -9.09 12.26
CA THR A 188 1.87 -7.68 12.09
C THR A 188 1.05 -7.06 10.96
N ASN A 189 1.02 -5.73 10.90
CA ASN A 189 0.56 -5.05 9.71
C ASN A 189 1.68 -4.99 8.65
N THR A 190 1.40 -4.41 7.47
CA THR A 190 2.41 -4.26 6.40
C THR A 190 3.65 -3.45 6.82
N TYR A 191 3.55 -2.66 7.90
CA TYR A 191 4.64 -1.83 8.42
C TYR A 191 5.53 -2.61 9.40
N GLY A 192 5.21 -3.88 9.68
CA GLY A 192 5.96 -4.77 10.56
C GLY A 192 5.67 -4.57 12.05
N ALA A 193 4.90 -3.56 12.44
CA ALA A 193 4.50 -3.34 13.83
C ALA A 193 3.24 -2.46 13.93
N PHE A 194 2.39 -2.77 14.90
CA PHE A 194 1.26 -1.92 15.24
C PHE A 194 1.69 -0.60 15.90
N PRO A 195 0.84 0.44 15.82
CA PRO A 195 0.84 1.65 16.65
C PRO A 195 1.61 1.61 17.99
N ASP A 196 1.05 0.90 18.95
CA ASP A 196 1.54 0.76 20.32
C ASP A 196 2.65 -0.29 20.48
N ARG A 197 3.22 -0.78 19.37
CA ARG A 197 4.25 -1.84 19.31
C ARG A 197 3.87 -3.17 19.96
N SER A 198 2.65 -3.33 20.45
CA SER A 198 2.28 -4.58 21.11
C SER A 198 2.24 -5.71 20.10
N ILE A 199 2.66 -6.89 20.54
CA ILE A 199 2.58 -8.11 19.74
C ILE A 199 1.13 -8.59 19.70
N CYS A 200 0.61 -8.76 18.50
CA CYS A 200 -0.68 -9.39 18.27
C CYS A 200 -0.47 -10.90 18.15
N ARG A 201 -1.10 -11.68 19.03
CA ARG A 201 -0.97 -13.15 19.06
C ARG A 201 -2.27 -13.84 18.72
N ALA A 202 -2.14 -15.06 18.20
CA ALA A 202 -3.24 -15.99 18.00
C ALA A 202 -2.77 -17.42 18.23
N ALA A 203 -3.62 -18.26 18.82
CA ALA A 203 -3.28 -19.65 19.09
C ALA A 203 -3.11 -20.43 17.79
N LYS A 204 -3.90 -20.10 16.76
CA LYS A 204 -3.93 -20.85 15.50
C LYS A 204 -4.30 -19.95 14.32
N VAL A 205 -3.87 -20.33 13.13
CA VAL A 205 -4.36 -19.80 11.85
C VAL A 205 -4.86 -20.92 10.94
N VAL A 206 -5.90 -20.63 10.15
CA VAL A 206 -6.35 -21.44 9.02
C VAL A 206 -6.30 -20.64 7.73
N TYR A 207 -6.13 -21.34 6.61
CA TYR A 207 -5.96 -20.75 5.28
C TYR A 207 -6.95 -21.36 4.29
N PRO A 208 -8.24 -21.03 4.38
CA PRO A 208 -9.23 -21.54 3.44
C PRO A 208 -8.85 -21.18 1.99
N ILE A 209 -9.09 -22.11 1.06
CA ILE A 209 -8.91 -21.92 -0.39
C ILE A 209 -10.25 -21.84 -1.15
N ILE A 210 -11.34 -22.26 -0.51
CA ILE A 210 -12.72 -22.22 -1.00
C ILE A 210 -13.69 -21.82 0.12
N GLU A 211 -14.91 -21.41 -0.22
CA GLU A 211 -15.89 -20.91 0.75
C GLU A 211 -16.30 -21.96 1.78
N GLU A 212 -16.38 -23.23 1.38
CA GLU A 212 -16.75 -24.35 2.25
C GLU A 212 -15.75 -24.55 3.40
N GLU A 213 -14.46 -24.37 3.12
CA GLU A 213 -13.41 -24.43 4.15
C GLU A 213 -13.49 -23.24 5.12
N LEU A 214 -13.87 -22.06 4.61
CA LEU A 214 -14.13 -20.89 5.44
C LEU A 214 -15.32 -21.14 6.37
N ILE A 215 -16.43 -21.65 5.85
CA ILE A 215 -17.61 -21.99 6.65
C ILE A 215 -17.26 -23.05 7.70
N SER A 216 -16.51 -24.08 7.33
CA SER A 216 -16.03 -25.11 8.26
C SER A 216 -15.14 -24.54 9.37
N ALA A 217 -14.27 -23.58 9.06
CA ALA A 217 -13.47 -22.88 10.06
C ALA A 217 -14.35 -22.09 11.04
N VAL A 218 -15.34 -21.35 10.55
CA VAL A 218 -16.30 -20.61 11.38
C VAL A 218 -17.10 -21.58 12.25
N SER A 219 -17.64 -22.66 11.68
CA SER A 219 -18.44 -23.67 12.39
C SER A 219 -17.67 -24.30 13.55
N ASN A 220 -16.43 -24.75 13.30
CA ASN A 220 -15.58 -25.36 14.33
C ASN A 220 -15.23 -24.38 15.46
N ALA A 221 -14.94 -23.13 15.11
CA ALA A 221 -14.66 -22.10 16.09
C ALA A 221 -15.90 -21.72 16.90
N THR A 222 -17.07 -21.60 16.27
CA THR A 222 -18.35 -21.36 16.96
C THR A 222 -18.67 -22.49 17.94
N LYS A 223 -18.54 -23.76 17.51
CA LYS A 223 -18.79 -24.94 18.36
C LYS A 223 -17.92 -24.97 19.62
N THR A 224 -16.71 -24.42 19.54
CA THR A 224 -15.74 -24.37 20.64
C THR A 224 -15.72 -23.01 21.36
N ASN A 225 -16.60 -22.08 20.99
CA ASN A 225 -16.60 -20.70 21.49
C ASN A 225 -15.23 -19.99 21.34
N THR A 226 -14.52 -20.32 20.26
CA THR A 226 -13.20 -19.75 19.94
C THR A 226 -13.39 -18.40 19.24
N ARG A 227 -12.74 -17.36 19.76
CA ARG A 227 -12.72 -16.02 19.14
C ARG A 227 -11.98 -16.07 17.81
N MET A 228 -12.46 -15.33 16.83
CA MET A 228 -11.95 -15.34 15.46
C MET A 228 -11.58 -13.93 14.99
N LYS A 229 -10.57 -13.83 14.12
CA LYS A 229 -10.34 -12.63 13.30
C LYS A 229 -9.89 -12.97 11.90
N VAL A 230 -10.29 -12.11 10.96
CA VAL A 230 -9.93 -12.24 9.55
C VAL A 230 -8.61 -11.54 9.29
N ALA A 231 -7.66 -12.26 8.71
CA ALA A 231 -6.37 -11.72 8.30
C ALA A 231 -6.25 -11.76 6.77
N THR A 232 -5.99 -10.61 6.15
CA THR A 232 -5.78 -10.52 4.71
C THR A 232 -4.33 -10.81 4.36
N ARG A 233 -4.04 -10.94 3.06
CA ARG A 233 -2.68 -11.22 2.57
C ARG A 233 -1.63 -10.20 3.05
N ILE A 234 -2.01 -8.94 3.26
CA ILE A 234 -1.07 -7.85 3.53
C ILE A 234 -1.31 -7.17 4.88
N SER A 235 -2.51 -7.28 5.47
CA SER A 235 -2.83 -6.69 6.78
C SER A 235 -2.44 -5.21 6.83
N HIS A 236 -2.92 -4.40 5.90
CA HIS A 236 -2.41 -3.03 5.73
C HIS A 236 -2.92 -2.04 6.79
N SER A 237 -3.96 -2.37 7.55
CA SER A 237 -4.54 -1.43 8.51
C SER A 237 -3.53 -1.03 9.59
N ILE A 238 -3.47 0.27 9.88
CA ILE A 238 -2.72 0.79 11.02
C ILE A 238 -3.36 0.30 12.33
N PRO A 239 -4.70 0.39 12.50
CA PRO A 239 -5.35 -0.20 13.66
C PRO A 239 -5.32 -1.74 13.68
N LYS A 240 -5.44 -2.28 14.90
CA LYS A 240 -5.39 -3.72 15.22
C LYS A 240 -6.68 -4.48 14.92
N LEU A 241 -7.29 -4.21 13.77
CA LEU A 241 -8.54 -4.87 13.34
C LEU A 241 -8.40 -6.39 13.28
N VAL A 242 -7.22 -6.87 12.88
CA VAL A 242 -6.89 -8.29 12.71
C VAL A 242 -6.61 -9.01 14.04
N CYS A 243 -6.45 -8.29 15.15
CA CYS A 243 -6.06 -8.92 16.41
C CYS A 243 -7.27 -9.55 17.12
N PRO A 244 -7.23 -10.86 17.43
CA PRO A 244 -8.27 -11.48 18.22
C PRO A 244 -8.26 -10.93 19.66
N LYS A 245 -9.36 -11.17 20.38
CA LYS A 245 -9.43 -10.87 21.81
C LYS A 245 -8.56 -11.87 22.58
N GLY A 246 -7.43 -11.39 23.12
CA GLY A 246 -6.45 -12.22 23.81
C GLY A 246 -5.64 -13.13 22.87
N ASP A 247 -4.81 -13.99 23.44
CA ASP A 247 -3.81 -14.76 22.68
C ASP A 247 -4.35 -16.09 22.13
N ASN A 248 -5.54 -16.53 22.59
CA ASN A 248 -6.09 -17.86 22.29
C ASN A 248 -7.02 -17.89 21.06
N GLY A 249 -7.10 -16.81 20.29
CA GLY A 249 -7.98 -16.72 19.14
C GLY A 249 -7.51 -17.51 17.90
N LEU A 250 -8.45 -17.71 16.98
CA LEU A 250 -8.23 -18.26 15.64
C LEU A 250 -8.12 -17.12 14.62
N LEU A 251 -7.09 -17.14 13.78
CA LEU A 251 -7.04 -16.34 12.57
C LEU A 251 -7.61 -17.13 11.40
N ILE A 252 -8.44 -16.47 10.60
CA ILE A 252 -8.91 -16.96 9.31
C ILE A 252 -8.22 -16.12 8.25
N SER A 253 -7.22 -16.68 7.58
CA SER A 253 -6.47 -15.98 6.55
C SER A 253 -7.16 -16.09 5.19
N THR A 254 -7.58 -14.97 4.60
CA THR A 254 -8.18 -14.94 3.25
C THR A 254 -7.13 -14.95 2.14
N LYS A 255 -5.85 -15.14 2.45
CA LYS A 255 -4.73 -15.07 1.50
C LYS A 255 -4.94 -15.93 0.24
N TYR A 256 -5.59 -17.09 0.36
CA TYR A 256 -5.85 -18.00 -0.75
C TYR A 256 -7.30 -17.98 -1.27
N LEU A 257 -8.23 -17.31 -0.58
CA LEU A 257 -9.57 -16.98 -1.08
C LEU A 257 -9.48 -15.75 -2.01
N ASN A 258 -8.84 -15.90 -3.17
CA ASN A 258 -8.47 -14.79 -4.04
C ASN A 258 -8.83 -14.97 -5.52
N ARG A 259 -9.86 -15.77 -5.82
CA ARG A 259 -10.30 -16.10 -7.17
C ARG A 259 -11.34 -15.11 -7.70
N THR A 260 -11.36 -14.96 -9.02
CA THR A 260 -12.51 -14.45 -9.77
C THR A 260 -13.44 -15.62 -10.02
N LEU A 261 -14.67 -15.56 -9.51
CA LEU A 261 -15.64 -16.65 -9.55
C LEU A 261 -16.55 -16.56 -10.77
N ASP A 262 -17.00 -15.34 -11.09
CA ASP A 262 -17.87 -15.10 -12.24
C ASP A 262 -17.63 -13.69 -12.83
N VAL A 263 -17.83 -13.56 -14.14
CA VAL A 263 -17.71 -12.29 -14.87
C VAL A 263 -18.84 -12.18 -15.88
N ASN A 264 -19.81 -11.33 -15.58
CA ASN A 264 -20.89 -11.01 -16.48
C ASN A 264 -20.62 -9.68 -17.21
N VAL A 265 -20.22 -9.77 -18.47
CA VAL A 265 -19.84 -8.60 -19.28
C VAL A 265 -21.05 -7.74 -19.64
N SER A 266 -22.21 -8.35 -19.91
CA SER A 266 -23.42 -7.61 -20.30
C SER A 266 -24.00 -6.79 -19.15
N SER A 267 -24.00 -7.36 -17.94
CA SER A 267 -24.38 -6.64 -16.73
C SER A 267 -23.22 -5.89 -16.08
N MET A 268 -21.99 -5.99 -16.61
CA MET A 268 -20.76 -5.40 -16.06
C MET A 268 -20.53 -5.75 -14.58
N MET A 269 -20.80 -6.99 -14.19
CA MET A 269 -20.65 -7.47 -12.82
C MET A 269 -19.51 -8.48 -12.72
N MET A 270 -18.74 -8.42 -11.64
CA MET A 270 -17.71 -9.40 -11.33
C MET A 270 -17.91 -9.93 -9.91
N THR A 271 -17.97 -11.25 -9.78
CA THR A 271 -18.01 -11.96 -8.50
C THR A 271 -16.61 -12.39 -8.14
N VAL A 272 -16.12 -11.95 -6.98
CA VAL A 272 -14.76 -12.23 -6.51
C VAL A 272 -14.74 -12.63 -5.04
N GLU A 273 -13.73 -13.40 -4.65
CA GLU A 273 -13.49 -13.75 -3.25
C GLU A 273 -12.82 -12.60 -2.49
N ASN A 274 -13.04 -12.55 -1.17
CA ASN A 274 -12.60 -11.46 -0.29
C ASN A 274 -11.08 -11.17 -0.33
N GLY A 275 -10.25 -12.21 -0.44
CA GLY A 275 -8.79 -12.08 -0.51
C GLY A 275 -8.25 -11.61 -1.86
N MET A 276 -9.12 -11.37 -2.85
CA MET A 276 -8.73 -10.83 -4.15
C MET A 276 -8.07 -9.45 -4.00
N THR A 277 -6.86 -9.28 -4.53
CA THR A 277 -6.19 -7.97 -4.53
C THR A 277 -6.79 -7.07 -5.60
N LEU A 278 -6.84 -5.77 -5.33
CA LEU A 278 -7.30 -4.75 -6.27
C LEU A 278 -6.51 -4.78 -7.58
N ARG A 279 -5.20 -5.00 -7.52
CA ARG A 279 -4.35 -5.20 -8.71
C ARG A 279 -4.84 -6.35 -9.58
N ARG A 280 -5.15 -7.51 -8.98
CA ARG A 280 -5.63 -8.68 -9.73
C ARG A 280 -7.05 -8.45 -10.26
N LEU A 281 -7.93 -7.82 -9.47
CA LEU A 281 -9.28 -7.43 -9.91
C LEU A 281 -9.22 -6.49 -11.13
N ILE A 282 -8.39 -5.46 -11.10
CA ILE A 282 -8.22 -4.52 -12.23
C ILE A 282 -7.72 -5.27 -13.47
N ASN A 283 -6.74 -6.17 -13.32
CA ASN A 283 -6.20 -6.95 -14.43
C ASN A 283 -7.25 -7.89 -15.03
N ASP A 284 -8.03 -8.58 -14.20
CA ASP A 284 -9.06 -9.50 -14.67
C ASP A 284 -10.23 -8.75 -15.33
N ALA A 285 -10.62 -7.58 -14.80
CA ALA A 285 -11.60 -6.70 -15.44
C ALA A 285 -11.11 -6.20 -16.81
N ALA A 286 -9.86 -5.77 -16.91
CA ALA A 286 -9.30 -5.23 -18.15
C ALA A 286 -9.26 -6.27 -19.28
N LYS A 287 -9.02 -7.55 -18.97
CA LYS A 287 -9.06 -8.66 -19.96
C LYS A 287 -10.41 -8.75 -20.68
N VAL A 288 -11.50 -8.47 -19.97
CA VAL A 288 -12.87 -8.50 -20.50
C VAL A 288 -13.41 -7.12 -20.88
N LYS A 289 -12.52 -6.13 -21.07
CA LYS A 289 -12.88 -4.74 -21.42
C LYS A 289 -13.80 -4.07 -20.41
N LEU A 290 -13.64 -4.39 -19.13
CA LEU A 290 -14.24 -3.68 -18.01
C LEU A 290 -13.18 -2.90 -17.23
N ALA A 291 -13.63 -1.87 -16.50
CA ALA A 291 -12.81 -1.05 -15.62
C ALA A 291 -13.54 -0.73 -14.32
N ARG A 292 -12.74 -0.47 -13.28
CA ARG A 292 -13.23 0.15 -12.05
C ARG A 292 -13.32 1.66 -12.26
N PRO A 293 -14.48 2.29 -11.97
CA PRO A 293 -14.62 3.74 -12.09
C PRO A 293 -13.69 4.50 -11.14
N TYR A 294 -13.60 4.03 -9.90
CA TYR A 294 -12.74 4.60 -8.86
C TYR A 294 -12.02 3.48 -8.11
N SER A 295 -10.84 3.80 -7.62
CA SER A 295 -10.05 2.91 -6.77
C SER A 295 -9.17 3.73 -5.80
N PRO A 296 -8.81 3.16 -4.65
CA PRO A 296 -7.71 3.67 -3.84
C PRO A 296 -6.41 3.77 -4.64
N TYR A 297 -5.48 4.62 -4.19
CA TYR A 297 -4.14 4.73 -4.81
C TYR A 297 -3.34 3.43 -4.69
N TRP A 298 -3.46 2.73 -3.56
CA TRP A 298 -2.68 1.53 -3.31
C TRP A 298 -3.43 0.29 -3.79
N TRP A 299 -3.03 -0.22 -4.96
CA TRP A 299 -3.59 -1.43 -5.58
C TRP A 299 -3.22 -2.77 -4.91
N GLY A 300 -2.48 -2.74 -3.80
CA GLY A 300 -2.14 -3.93 -3.02
C GLY A 300 -3.30 -4.43 -2.15
N LEU A 301 -4.26 -3.55 -1.82
CA LEU A 301 -5.40 -3.87 -0.95
C LEU A 301 -6.22 -5.05 -1.48
N THR A 302 -6.65 -5.90 -0.57
CA THR A 302 -7.66 -6.94 -0.81
C THR A 302 -9.07 -6.36 -0.78
N ILE A 303 -10.05 -7.06 -1.37
CA ILE A 303 -11.47 -6.71 -1.25
C ILE A 303 -11.86 -6.63 0.23
N GLY A 304 -11.40 -7.57 1.06
CA GLY A 304 -11.63 -7.56 2.51
C GLY A 304 -11.13 -6.32 3.22
N GLU A 305 -9.94 -5.81 2.87
CA GLU A 305 -9.42 -4.56 3.44
C GLU A 305 -10.23 -3.35 2.99
N MET A 306 -10.60 -3.30 1.71
CA MET A 306 -11.38 -2.19 1.16
C MET A 306 -12.77 -2.11 1.81
N MET A 307 -13.44 -3.26 1.96
CA MET A 307 -14.74 -3.39 2.64
C MET A 307 -14.62 -3.31 4.16
N GLY A 308 -13.49 -3.68 4.74
CA GLY A 308 -13.28 -3.65 6.19
C GLY A 308 -13.11 -2.23 6.71
N THR A 309 -12.50 -1.34 5.93
CA THR A 309 -12.07 -0.01 6.39
C THR A 309 -12.65 1.16 5.60
N GLY A 310 -13.51 0.91 4.60
CA GLY A 310 -14.13 1.94 3.79
C GLY A 310 -13.16 2.62 2.81
N ALA A 311 -12.32 1.83 2.13
CA ALA A 311 -11.30 2.37 1.23
C ALA A 311 -11.92 3.11 0.04
N HIS A 312 -11.28 4.23 -0.35
CA HIS A 312 -11.80 5.11 -1.39
C HIS A 312 -10.71 5.78 -2.25
N GLY A 313 -11.12 6.26 -3.42
CA GLY A 313 -10.34 7.12 -4.31
C GLY A 313 -10.60 8.62 -4.05
N SER A 314 -10.69 9.40 -5.12
CA SER A 314 -11.10 10.81 -5.07
C SER A 314 -12.12 11.14 -6.17
N SER A 315 -13.33 11.54 -5.80
CA SER A 315 -14.38 12.07 -6.70
C SER A 315 -15.63 12.51 -5.93
N LEU A 316 -16.36 13.48 -6.49
CA LEU A 316 -17.75 13.82 -6.14
C LEU A 316 -18.77 13.34 -7.19
N TRP A 317 -18.34 12.61 -8.22
CA TRP A 317 -19.17 12.30 -9.39
C TRP A 317 -19.82 10.91 -9.31
N GLY A 318 -21.10 10.85 -9.69
CA GLY A 318 -21.86 9.61 -9.74
C GLY A 318 -22.03 9.00 -8.34
N LEU A 319 -21.75 7.69 -8.22
CA LEU A 319 -21.73 7.00 -6.92
C LEU A 319 -20.50 7.35 -6.05
N GLY A 320 -19.56 8.13 -6.58
CA GLY A 320 -18.39 8.54 -5.83
C GLY A 320 -17.29 7.50 -5.71
N SER A 321 -16.29 7.82 -4.90
CA SER A 321 -15.00 7.13 -4.91
C SER A 321 -14.87 5.97 -3.92
N GLN A 322 -15.91 5.69 -3.13
CA GLN A 322 -15.94 4.64 -2.12
C GLN A 322 -16.15 3.27 -2.78
N VAL A 323 -15.26 2.30 -2.50
CA VAL A 323 -15.29 0.99 -3.19
C VAL A 323 -16.56 0.21 -2.86
N HIS A 324 -17.02 0.29 -1.62
CA HIS A 324 -18.17 -0.47 -1.12
C HIS A 324 -19.52 -0.02 -1.69
N ASP A 325 -19.63 1.18 -2.28
CA ASP A 325 -20.86 1.64 -2.93
C ASP A 325 -21.12 0.97 -4.28
N TYR A 326 -20.12 0.30 -4.83
CA TYR A 326 -20.25 -0.50 -6.05
C TYR A 326 -20.61 -1.96 -5.79
N VAL A 327 -20.88 -2.34 -4.54
CA VAL A 327 -21.29 -3.69 -4.17
C VAL A 327 -22.75 -3.90 -4.52
N ILE A 328 -23.01 -4.93 -5.32
CA ILE A 328 -24.36 -5.37 -5.69
C ILE A 328 -24.87 -6.43 -4.70
N ARG A 329 -23.98 -7.33 -4.30
CA ARG A 329 -24.27 -8.45 -3.39
C ARG A 329 -23.01 -8.86 -2.65
N LEU A 330 -23.15 -9.37 -1.44
CA LEU A 330 -22.08 -10.02 -0.69
C LEU A 330 -22.57 -11.24 0.07
N TRP A 331 -21.65 -12.13 0.41
CA TRP A 331 -21.87 -13.30 1.23
C TRP A 331 -21.04 -13.20 2.51
N ILE A 332 -21.65 -13.49 3.65
CA ILE A 332 -21.02 -13.40 4.96
C ILE A 332 -21.16 -14.75 5.65
N ALA A 333 -20.06 -15.36 6.06
CA ALA A 333 -20.12 -16.50 6.98
C ALA A 333 -20.27 -15.99 8.41
N THR A 334 -21.28 -16.49 9.11
CA THR A 334 -21.68 -16.03 10.45
C THR A 334 -21.80 -17.23 11.40
N PRO A 335 -21.47 -17.08 12.70
CA PRO A 335 -21.82 -18.06 13.72
C PRO A 335 -23.32 -18.37 13.69
N ALA A 336 -23.66 -19.62 13.91
CA ALA A 336 -25.05 -20.07 13.93
C ALA A 336 -25.29 -21.03 15.11
N THR A 337 -26.55 -21.42 15.29
CA THR A 337 -26.95 -22.39 16.31
C THR A 337 -26.44 -23.80 15.99
N ALA A 338 -26.52 -24.73 16.95
CA ALA A 338 -26.11 -26.11 16.72
C ALA A 338 -27.00 -26.80 15.66
N GLU A 339 -28.28 -26.45 15.63
CA GLU A 339 -29.30 -26.90 14.68
C GLU A 339 -28.96 -26.47 13.24
N GLU A 340 -28.36 -25.30 13.09
CA GLU A 340 -27.87 -24.77 11.81
C GLU A 340 -26.43 -25.20 11.47
N GLY A 341 -25.83 -26.09 12.26
CA GLY A 341 -24.47 -26.59 12.01
C GLY A 341 -23.36 -25.63 12.45
N TYR A 342 -23.61 -24.75 13.41
CA TYR A 342 -22.68 -23.79 14.02
C TYR A 342 -22.14 -22.66 13.12
N ALA A 343 -22.44 -22.67 11.81
CA ALA A 343 -22.18 -21.56 10.91
C ALA A 343 -23.18 -21.53 9.76
N THR A 344 -23.53 -20.33 9.30
CA THR A 344 -24.41 -20.12 8.15
C THR A 344 -23.91 -18.98 7.27
N VAL A 345 -24.27 -19.02 5.98
CA VAL A 345 -23.94 -17.96 5.02
C VAL A 345 -25.14 -17.04 4.84
N ARG A 346 -24.96 -15.75 5.12
CA ARG A 346 -25.95 -14.70 4.86
C ARG A 346 -25.65 -14.08 3.50
N THR A 347 -26.65 -14.07 2.62
CA THR A 347 -26.57 -13.40 1.32
C THR A 347 -27.27 -12.05 1.41
N LEU A 348 -26.54 -10.96 1.20
CA LEU A 348 -27.08 -9.59 1.24
C LEU A 348 -26.95 -8.94 -0.13
N GLU A 349 -28.01 -8.32 -0.62
CA GLU A 349 -28.06 -7.65 -1.91
C GLU A 349 -28.72 -6.27 -1.82
N ILE A 350 -28.56 -5.47 -2.87
CA ILE A 350 -29.18 -4.14 -2.95
C ILE A 350 -30.68 -4.23 -2.65
N GLY A 351 -31.15 -3.36 -1.76
CA GLY A 351 -32.53 -3.37 -1.25
C GLY A 351 -32.66 -3.98 0.15
N ASN A 352 -31.70 -4.80 0.59
CA ASN A 352 -31.62 -5.23 1.98
C ASN A 352 -30.88 -4.18 2.83
N PRO A 353 -31.52 -3.57 3.86
CA PRO A 353 -30.88 -2.56 4.72
C PRO A 353 -29.68 -3.10 5.51
N GLU A 354 -29.59 -4.41 5.76
CA GLU A 354 -28.44 -5.03 6.42
C GLU A 354 -27.17 -4.97 5.55
N LEU A 355 -27.30 -4.80 4.22
CA LEU A 355 -26.16 -4.62 3.32
C LEU A 355 -25.35 -3.37 3.67
N ASP A 356 -26.01 -2.29 4.06
CA ASP A 356 -25.35 -1.03 4.41
C ASP A 356 -24.55 -1.12 5.71
N ALA A 357 -24.92 -2.02 6.63
CA ALA A 357 -24.09 -2.38 7.78
C ALA A 357 -22.86 -3.20 7.37
N ALA A 358 -23.01 -4.09 6.39
CA ALA A 358 -21.94 -5.00 5.95
C ALA A 358 -20.89 -4.36 5.03
N LYS A 359 -21.22 -3.26 4.35
CA LYS A 359 -20.33 -2.54 3.40
C LYS A 359 -19.04 -2.02 4.03
N VAL A 360 -19.11 -1.53 5.27
CA VAL A 360 -17.96 -1.10 6.09
C VAL A 360 -17.99 -1.84 7.42
N SER A 361 -17.31 -2.99 7.45
CA SER A 361 -17.54 -4.01 8.48
C SER A 361 -16.58 -4.00 9.67
N LEU A 362 -15.46 -3.28 9.61
CA LEU A 362 -14.42 -3.26 10.65
C LEU A 362 -13.92 -4.67 11.07
N GLY A 363 -14.09 -5.67 10.22
CA GLY A 363 -13.71 -7.05 10.51
C GLY A 363 -14.43 -7.67 11.71
N VAL A 364 -15.64 -7.22 12.06
CA VAL A 364 -16.52 -7.89 13.05
C VAL A 364 -17.44 -8.95 12.41
N GLN A 365 -17.17 -9.29 11.16
CA GLN A 365 -17.83 -10.32 10.36
C GLN A 365 -16.86 -10.78 9.26
N VAL A 366 -17.08 -11.97 8.69
CA VAL A 366 -16.24 -12.49 7.60
C VAL A 366 -17.03 -12.54 6.28
N ILE A 367 -16.69 -11.62 5.37
CA ILE A 367 -17.20 -11.64 4.01
C ILE A 367 -16.43 -12.72 3.23
N SER A 368 -17.12 -13.65 2.59
CA SER A 368 -16.50 -14.69 1.76
C SER A 368 -16.31 -14.20 0.31
N GLN A 369 -17.37 -13.61 -0.26
CA GLN A 369 -17.48 -13.23 -1.66
C GLN A 369 -18.23 -11.91 -1.83
N VAL A 370 -17.97 -11.21 -2.94
CA VAL A 370 -18.62 -9.94 -3.28
C VAL A 370 -18.87 -9.87 -4.79
N ILE A 371 -20.06 -9.39 -5.18
CA ILE A 371 -20.34 -8.93 -6.55
C ILE A 371 -20.12 -7.43 -6.63
N LEU A 372 -19.22 -7.00 -7.51
CA LEU A 372 -18.92 -5.60 -7.77
C LEU A 372 -19.40 -5.18 -9.16
N LYS A 373 -20.04 -4.01 -9.23
CA LYS A 373 -20.42 -3.36 -10.49
C LYS A 373 -19.24 -2.59 -11.07
N SER A 374 -18.87 -2.91 -12.30
CA SER A 374 -17.83 -2.26 -13.09
C SER A 374 -18.44 -1.38 -14.19
N GLN A 375 -17.58 -0.75 -14.98
CA GLN A 375 -17.94 0.03 -16.17
C GLN A 375 -17.20 -0.51 -17.40
N PRO A 376 -17.59 -0.11 -18.63
CA PRO A 376 -16.79 -0.38 -19.81
C PRO A 376 -15.39 0.23 -19.67
N LEU A 377 -14.37 -0.43 -20.21
CA LEU A 377 -12.99 0.02 -20.15
C LEU A 377 -12.86 1.44 -20.75
N PHE A 378 -12.20 2.33 -20.02
CA PHE A 378 -11.99 3.73 -20.40
C PHE A 378 -10.52 4.14 -20.18
N LYS A 379 -10.13 5.27 -20.77
CA LYS A 379 -8.84 5.94 -20.51
C LYS A 379 -9.07 7.16 -19.62
N ARG A 380 -8.00 7.69 -19.02
CA ARG A 380 -8.02 8.96 -18.27
C ARG A 380 -7.16 9.99 -18.98
N SER A 381 -7.62 11.24 -18.99
CA SER A 381 -6.91 12.39 -19.58
C SER A 381 -6.88 13.56 -18.60
N VAL A 382 -5.74 14.27 -18.51
CA VAL A 382 -5.44 15.30 -17.50
C VAL A 382 -5.95 16.70 -17.92
N VAL A 383 -7.09 16.77 -18.59
CA VAL A 383 -7.58 18.03 -19.22
C VAL A 383 -8.99 18.46 -18.82
N GLN A 384 -9.72 17.66 -18.02
CA GLN A 384 -11.10 17.90 -17.56
C GLN A 384 -11.38 17.23 -16.18
N HIS A 385 -12.59 17.37 -15.60
CA HIS A 385 -12.82 17.37 -14.14
C HIS A 385 -13.71 16.23 -13.54
N GLU A 386 -13.24 14.98 -13.45
CA GLU A 386 -13.97 13.90 -12.74
C GLU A 386 -13.22 13.38 -11.49
N TYR A 387 -11.89 13.46 -11.51
CA TYR A 387 -11.00 13.02 -10.45
C TYR A 387 -10.09 14.19 -10.07
N ALA A 388 -10.25 14.71 -8.86
CA ALA A 388 -9.41 15.82 -8.38
C ALA A 388 -8.75 15.46 -7.06
N ASP A 389 -7.44 15.67 -6.96
CA ASP A 389 -6.66 15.56 -5.72
C ASP A 389 -5.69 16.72 -5.58
N PHE A 390 -5.43 17.13 -4.34
CA PHE A 390 -4.55 18.25 -4.02
C PHE A 390 -3.47 17.79 -3.05
N MET A 391 -2.26 18.29 -3.23
CA MET A 391 -1.10 18.05 -2.40
C MET A 391 -0.65 19.40 -1.88
N TRP A 392 -0.95 19.69 -0.62
CA TRP A 392 -0.58 20.95 0.01
C TRP A 392 0.76 20.82 0.72
N HIS A 393 1.71 21.67 0.31
CA HIS A 393 3.04 21.81 0.89
C HIS A 393 3.12 23.06 1.77
N PRO A 394 2.83 22.97 3.08
CA PRO A 394 2.62 24.15 3.90
C PRO A 394 3.92 24.93 4.13
N SER A 395 5.05 24.24 4.34
CA SER A 395 6.37 24.88 4.55
C SER A 395 6.83 25.68 3.33
N GLN A 396 6.34 25.30 2.14
CA GLN A 396 6.65 25.93 0.87
C GLN A 396 5.54 26.90 0.40
N LYS A 397 4.45 27.05 1.15
CA LYS A 397 3.27 27.86 0.81
C LYS A 397 2.74 27.57 -0.60
N GLN A 398 2.73 26.29 -0.97
CA GLN A 398 2.39 25.84 -2.31
C GLN A 398 1.42 24.67 -2.26
N VAL A 399 0.56 24.55 -3.24
CA VAL A 399 -0.27 23.37 -3.44
C VAL A 399 -0.03 22.89 -4.86
N VAL A 400 -0.15 21.59 -5.07
CA VAL A 400 -0.09 20.94 -6.37
C VAL A 400 -1.39 20.15 -6.52
N TYR A 401 -2.14 20.36 -7.57
CA TYR A 401 -3.36 19.63 -7.87
C TYR A 401 -3.21 18.78 -9.12
N ARG A 402 -3.96 17.69 -9.16
CA ARG A 402 -4.16 16.89 -10.36
C ARG A 402 -5.66 16.80 -10.61
N ILE A 403 -6.02 17.00 -11.87
CA ILE A 403 -7.40 16.92 -12.33
C ILE A 403 -7.38 16.06 -13.58
N ASP A 404 -8.13 14.95 -13.55
CA ASP A 404 -8.28 14.07 -14.70
C ASP A 404 -9.76 13.77 -14.96
N HIS A 405 -10.06 13.34 -16.20
CA HIS A 405 -11.39 12.95 -16.65
C HIS A 405 -11.36 11.65 -17.44
N ARG A 406 -12.49 10.93 -17.49
CA ARG A 406 -12.65 9.78 -18.40
C ARG A 406 -12.66 10.21 -19.86
N VAL A 407 -11.95 9.48 -20.70
CA VAL A 407 -12.03 9.58 -22.15
C VAL A 407 -12.29 8.21 -22.76
N PRO A 408 -12.95 8.14 -23.93
CA PRO A 408 -13.15 6.88 -24.64
C PRO A 408 -11.87 6.05 -24.78
N PHE A 409 -11.99 4.72 -24.73
CA PHE A 409 -10.83 3.84 -24.83
C PHE A 409 -10.04 4.00 -26.15
N ASN A 410 -10.72 4.40 -27.23
CA ASN A 410 -10.12 4.65 -28.54
C ASN A 410 -9.45 6.04 -28.67
N THR A 411 -9.51 6.90 -27.64
CA THR A 411 -8.83 8.20 -27.68
C THR A 411 -7.33 8.01 -27.86
N SER A 412 -6.77 8.67 -28.87
CA SER A 412 -5.33 8.68 -29.13
C SER A 412 -4.59 9.47 -28.04
N GLY A 413 -3.45 8.95 -27.60
CA GLY A 413 -2.62 9.57 -26.58
C GLY A 413 -1.23 8.93 -26.62
N ASN A 414 -0.23 9.61 -26.05
CA ASN A 414 1.06 8.98 -25.83
C ASN A 414 0.84 7.84 -24.81
N GLU A 415 1.26 6.62 -25.13
CA GLU A 415 0.95 5.38 -24.37
C GLU A 415 1.61 5.28 -22.97
N GLY A 416 1.85 6.41 -22.29
CA GLY A 416 2.41 6.48 -20.94
C GLY A 416 1.35 6.77 -19.89
N MET A 417 1.32 6.00 -18.79
CA MET A 417 0.63 6.43 -17.57
C MET A 417 1.42 7.58 -16.95
N ASP A 418 1.22 8.86 -17.28
CA ASP A 418 2.14 9.95 -16.87
C ASP A 418 2.24 10.28 -15.35
N PHE A 419 1.57 9.52 -14.47
CA PHE A 419 1.67 9.71 -13.03
C PHE A 419 2.80 8.88 -12.40
N SER A 420 3.84 9.57 -11.92
CA SER A 420 5.08 8.96 -11.41
C SER A 420 4.92 8.00 -10.23
N ILE A 421 3.88 8.17 -9.40
CA ILE A 421 3.57 7.23 -8.29
C ILE A 421 3.16 5.85 -8.83
N PHE A 422 2.60 5.79 -10.05
CA PHE A 422 2.28 4.54 -10.76
C PHE A 422 3.34 4.14 -11.80
N GLN A 423 4.20 5.05 -12.28
CA GLN A 423 5.32 4.79 -13.21
C GLN A 423 6.63 4.33 -12.55
N VAL A 424 6.60 3.57 -11.45
CA VAL A 424 7.87 2.96 -11.00
C VAL A 424 8.43 1.98 -12.05
N PHE A 425 7.64 1.59 -13.06
CA PHE A 425 8.15 0.85 -14.21
C PHE A 425 7.52 1.38 -15.50
N VAL A 426 8.35 1.59 -16.52
CA VAL A 426 8.00 1.92 -17.92
C VAL A 426 7.92 3.41 -18.24
N LEU A 427 9.06 4.05 -18.58
CA LEU A 427 9.32 4.67 -19.90
C LEU A 427 10.76 5.25 -20.05
N ARG A 428 11.44 4.78 -21.12
CA ARG A 428 12.47 5.42 -21.98
C ARG A 428 13.91 5.67 -21.46
N LEU A 429 14.66 4.55 -21.43
CA LEU A 429 16.04 4.24 -21.88
C LEU A 429 17.13 5.30 -22.21
N GLN A 430 16.89 6.61 -22.25
CA GLN A 430 17.97 7.61 -22.35
C GLN A 430 18.30 8.27 -20.99
N TYR A 431 17.30 8.38 -20.11
CA TYR A 431 17.45 8.92 -18.75
C TYR A 431 17.95 7.90 -17.71
N PHE A 432 17.92 6.61 -18.06
CA PHE A 432 18.25 5.49 -17.17
C PHE A 432 19.74 5.46 -16.78
N TYR A 433 20.62 5.98 -17.66
CA TYR A 433 22.07 5.99 -17.43
C TYR A 433 22.54 6.94 -16.32
N GLN A 434 21.70 7.91 -15.88
CA GLN A 434 21.98 8.76 -14.70
C GLN A 434 21.17 8.37 -13.45
N HIS A 435 20.32 7.34 -13.55
CA HIS A 435 19.35 6.98 -12.51
C HIS A 435 19.37 5.49 -12.13
N LEU A 436 20.52 4.84 -12.18
CA LEU A 436 20.83 3.57 -11.46
C LEU A 436 20.68 3.65 -9.92
N ASN A 437 20.19 4.78 -9.40
CA ASN A 437 20.17 5.15 -8.00
C ASN A 437 18.81 5.00 -7.31
N SER A 438 17.78 4.37 -7.88
CA SER A 438 16.44 4.40 -7.23
C SER A 438 16.35 3.55 -5.94
N PHE A 439 17.04 2.41 -5.87
CA PHE A 439 17.15 1.60 -4.65
C PHE A 439 18.05 2.26 -3.59
N HIS A 440 19.21 2.78 -4.03
CA HIS A 440 20.06 3.65 -3.21
C HIS A 440 19.29 4.88 -2.72
N LYS A 441 18.45 5.52 -3.53
CA LYS A 441 17.68 6.71 -3.14
C LYS A 441 16.62 6.42 -2.07
N PHE A 442 15.95 5.26 -2.10
CA PHE A 442 14.95 4.93 -1.07
C PHE A 442 15.60 4.55 0.26
N LEU A 443 16.57 3.62 0.27
CA LEU A 443 17.30 3.27 1.50
C LEU A 443 18.10 4.46 2.03
N ARG A 444 18.72 5.25 1.14
CA ARG A 444 19.41 6.48 1.53
C ARG A 444 18.43 7.55 1.97
N LYS A 445 17.19 7.60 1.47
CA LYS A 445 16.16 8.52 2.00
C LYS A 445 15.77 8.13 3.42
N CYS A 446 15.47 6.87 3.68
CA CYS A 446 15.17 6.41 5.05
C CYS A 446 16.37 6.61 5.99
N LEU A 447 17.59 6.31 5.55
CA LEU A 447 18.81 6.51 6.34
C LEU A 447 19.15 7.99 6.54
N ILE A 448 18.93 8.84 5.52
CA ILE A 448 19.07 10.30 5.61
C ILE A 448 18.05 10.83 6.61
N GLU A 449 16.79 10.40 6.51
CA GLU A 449 15.73 10.87 7.40
C GLU A 449 15.96 10.37 8.84
N GLU A 450 16.39 9.12 9.04
CA GLU A 450 16.86 8.62 10.35
C GLU A 450 17.99 9.49 10.91
N THR A 451 18.95 9.87 10.08
CA THR A 451 20.06 10.73 10.48
C THR A 451 19.60 12.17 10.78
N GLU A 452 18.70 12.73 9.96
CA GLU A 452 18.12 14.06 10.14
C GLU A 452 17.27 14.12 11.42
N GLU A 453 16.52 13.07 11.73
CA GLU A 453 15.77 12.93 13.00
C GLU A 453 16.71 12.84 14.20
N LEU A 454 17.70 11.94 14.14
CA LEU A 454 18.69 11.75 15.22
C LEU A 454 19.50 13.02 15.52
N LEU A 455 19.81 13.82 14.49
CA LEU A 455 20.56 15.07 14.64
C LEU A 455 19.67 16.30 14.88
N GLY A 456 18.35 16.16 14.82
CA GLY A 456 17.43 17.30 14.83
C GLY A 456 17.65 18.28 13.67
N ASP A 457 18.11 17.81 12.50
CA ASP A 457 18.43 18.66 11.33
C ASP A 457 17.18 19.07 10.56
N ALA A 458 16.43 20.02 11.13
CA ALA A 458 15.29 20.66 10.48
C ALA A 458 15.64 21.26 9.11
N HIS A 459 16.86 21.80 8.97
CA HIS A 459 17.31 22.38 7.70
C HIS A 459 17.53 21.31 6.62
N GLY A 460 18.08 20.15 7.01
CA GLY A 460 18.19 18.95 6.18
C GLY A 460 16.84 18.51 5.65
N LYS A 461 15.88 18.29 6.56
CA LYS A 461 14.51 17.94 6.19
C LYS A 461 13.88 18.95 5.23
N CYS A 462 14.03 20.26 5.47
CA CYS A 462 13.50 21.28 4.55
C CYS A 462 14.18 21.26 3.17
N ARG A 463 15.50 21.02 3.10
CA ARG A 463 16.19 20.86 1.80
C ARG A 463 15.67 19.62 1.07
N SER A 464 15.52 18.51 1.78
CA SER A 464 15.02 17.24 1.26
C SER A 464 13.54 17.35 0.81
N GLY A 465 12.69 18.06 1.55
CA GLY A 465 11.29 18.34 1.21
C GLY A 465 11.16 19.18 -0.05
N LYS A 466 11.88 20.32 -0.14
CA LYS A 466 11.92 21.15 -1.35
C LYS A 466 12.39 20.37 -2.58
N ARG A 467 13.36 19.47 -2.42
CA ARG A 467 13.83 18.61 -3.50
C ARG A 467 12.74 17.65 -3.99
N THR A 468 12.04 16.99 -3.05
CA THR A 468 10.92 16.10 -3.36
C THR A 468 9.80 16.85 -4.08
N THR A 469 9.37 17.99 -3.54
CA THR A 469 8.33 18.82 -4.15
C THR A 469 8.73 19.34 -5.53
N SER A 470 9.98 19.76 -5.75
CA SER A 470 10.43 20.19 -7.08
C SER A 470 10.36 19.07 -8.12
N ILE A 471 10.65 17.82 -7.73
CA ILE A 471 10.49 16.64 -8.59
C ILE A 471 9.00 16.37 -8.88
N LEU A 472 8.12 16.54 -7.88
CA LEU A 472 6.68 16.36 -8.05
C LEU A 472 6.02 17.49 -8.88
N LYS A 473 6.50 18.73 -8.76
CA LYS A 473 6.01 19.89 -9.53
C LYS A 473 6.35 19.84 -11.00
N THR A 474 7.48 19.23 -11.37
CA THR A 474 7.73 18.92 -12.79
C THR A 474 6.67 17.98 -13.39
N THR A 475 5.75 17.47 -12.55
CA THR A 475 4.65 16.57 -12.93
C THR A 475 3.22 17.04 -12.57
N ALA A 476 2.97 18.21 -11.93
CA ALA A 476 1.60 18.73 -11.64
C ALA A 476 1.54 20.23 -11.19
N TYR A 477 0.38 20.92 -11.37
CA TYR A 477 0.12 22.39 -11.23
C TYR A 477 -0.91 22.75 -10.12
N GLY A 478 -0.97 23.96 -9.55
CA GLY A 478 -1.37 24.21 -8.12
C GLY A 478 -2.33 25.38 -7.70
N LEU A 479 -2.82 25.40 -6.42
CA LEU A 479 -3.57 26.51 -5.73
C LEU A 479 -3.74 26.38 -4.16
N ALA A 480 -3.54 27.43 -3.33
CA ALA A 480 -3.26 27.40 -1.85
C ALA A 480 -4.43 27.53 -0.80
N ASN A 481 -4.19 27.13 0.48
CA ASN A 481 -5.10 27.17 1.68
C ASN A 481 -4.48 27.89 2.93
N ASN A 482 -5.30 28.34 3.90
CA ASN A 482 -5.00 29.39 4.91
C ASN A 482 -4.89 28.98 6.41
N ASP A 483 -5.44 27.87 6.92
CA ASP A 483 -5.46 27.63 8.39
C ASP A 483 -4.15 27.11 9.00
N VAL A 484 -3.49 26.16 8.36
CA VAL A 484 -2.14 25.68 8.75
C VAL A 484 -1.09 26.80 8.60
N GLN A 485 -1.41 27.91 7.92
CA GLN A 485 -0.49 29.04 7.79
C GLN A 485 -0.14 29.68 9.14
N LYS A 486 -1.01 29.60 10.15
CA LYS A 486 -0.71 30.11 11.50
C LYS A 486 0.38 29.27 12.18
N LEU A 487 0.29 27.94 12.09
CA LEU A 487 1.32 27.03 12.59
C LEU A 487 2.64 27.14 11.80
N VAL A 488 2.56 27.29 10.48
CA VAL A 488 3.72 27.57 9.61
C VAL A 488 4.34 28.93 9.92
N ALA A 489 3.56 29.93 10.33
CA ALA A 489 4.09 31.23 10.73
C ALA A 489 4.83 31.17 12.07
N LEU A 490 4.36 30.33 13.00
CA LEU A 490 4.97 30.13 14.31
C LEU A 490 6.28 29.34 14.22
N GLU A 491 6.28 28.19 13.54
CA GLU A 491 7.48 27.39 13.31
C GLU A 491 7.58 26.96 11.84
N PRO A 492 8.23 27.75 10.97
CA PRO A 492 8.24 27.53 9.52
C PRO A 492 8.83 26.19 9.07
N LYS A 493 9.69 25.56 9.88
CA LYS A 493 10.35 24.30 9.53
C LYS A 493 9.55 23.06 9.96
N SER A 494 8.53 23.23 10.81
CA SER A 494 7.72 22.13 11.35
C SER A 494 7.08 21.25 10.27
N MET A 495 6.68 21.86 9.14
CA MET A 495 5.98 21.17 8.06
C MET A 495 6.92 20.58 6.99
N CYS A 496 8.24 20.73 7.13
CA CYS A 496 9.20 20.24 6.15
C CYS A 496 9.23 18.72 6.07
N GLY A 497 8.90 18.01 7.15
CA GLY A 497 8.74 16.56 7.15
C GLY A 497 7.58 16.11 6.25
N LEU A 498 6.44 16.82 6.29
CA LEU A 498 5.28 16.50 5.44
C LEU A 498 5.60 16.66 3.95
N ASP A 499 6.39 17.68 3.60
CA ASP A 499 6.79 17.93 2.23
C ASP A 499 7.67 16.81 1.62
N LEU A 500 8.30 15.96 2.47
CA LEU A 500 9.00 14.75 2.03
C LEU A 500 8.06 13.66 1.51
N TYR A 501 6.79 13.71 1.91
CA TYR A 501 5.77 12.69 1.65
C TYR A 501 4.60 13.24 0.83
N SER A 502 4.89 14.17 -0.08
CA SER A 502 3.90 14.82 -0.96
C SER A 502 2.98 15.82 -0.24
N GLY A 503 3.31 16.25 0.99
CA GLY A 503 2.52 17.23 1.74
C GLY A 503 1.25 16.63 2.33
N ILE A 504 0.26 17.48 2.59
CA ILE A 504 -1.09 17.09 3.01
C ILE A 504 -1.91 16.78 1.76
N LEU A 505 -2.29 15.52 1.58
CA LEU A 505 -3.06 15.07 0.42
C LEU A 505 -4.55 15.24 0.71
N MET A 506 -5.23 16.10 -0.08
CA MET A 506 -6.66 16.36 0.04
C MET A 506 -7.43 15.69 -1.10
N ARG A 507 -8.52 14.99 -0.76
CA ARG A 507 -9.31 14.19 -1.71
C ARG A 507 -10.80 14.33 -1.47
N TYR A 508 -11.57 14.37 -2.55
CA TYR A 508 -13.02 14.41 -2.46
C TYR A 508 -13.61 13.00 -2.29
N VAL A 509 -14.58 12.89 -1.40
CA VAL A 509 -15.29 11.62 -1.15
C VAL A 509 -16.77 11.91 -1.11
N THR A 510 -17.53 11.40 -2.08
CA THR A 510 -19.00 11.46 -2.08
C THR A 510 -19.58 10.71 -0.87
N ALA A 511 -20.75 11.13 -0.41
CA ALA A 511 -21.55 10.41 0.57
C ALA A 511 -21.86 8.96 0.14
N SER A 512 -21.98 8.07 1.12
CA SER A 512 -22.28 6.64 1.03
C SER A 512 -23.44 6.28 1.94
N THR A 513 -24.19 5.25 1.54
CA THR A 513 -25.26 4.67 2.35
C THR A 513 -24.73 3.76 3.45
N ALA A 514 -23.47 3.32 3.39
CA ALA A 514 -22.89 2.43 4.39
C ALA A 514 -22.93 3.07 5.78
N TYR A 515 -23.36 2.32 6.79
CA TYR A 515 -23.62 2.87 8.12
C TYR A 515 -22.37 3.46 8.78
N LEU A 516 -21.20 2.87 8.52
CA LEU A 516 -19.89 3.36 8.96
C LEU A 516 -19.05 3.97 7.82
N GLY A 517 -19.65 4.17 6.64
CA GLY A 517 -19.05 4.90 5.52
C GLY A 517 -19.13 6.42 5.71
N LYS A 518 -18.69 7.19 4.72
CA LYS A 518 -18.83 8.67 4.77
C LYS A 518 -20.28 9.04 4.47
N GLN A 519 -21.01 9.56 5.45
CA GLN A 519 -22.46 9.81 5.35
C GLN A 519 -22.83 11.14 4.68
N GLU A 520 -21.83 11.95 4.38
CA GLU A 520 -21.94 13.24 3.70
C GLU A 520 -20.76 13.37 2.72
N ASP A 521 -20.92 14.23 1.71
CA ASP A 521 -19.80 14.62 0.84
C ASP A 521 -18.73 15.28 1.69
N ALA A 522 -17.50 14.80 1.56
CA ALA A 522 -16.41 15.16 2.45
C ALA A 522 -15.12 15.47 1.69
N LEU A 523 -14.29 16.28 2.33
CA LEU A 523 -12.89 16.45 1.98
C LEU A 523 -12.04 15.65 2.97
N ASP A 524 -11.35 14.66 2.45
CA ASP A 524 -10.37 13.82 3.14
C ASP A 524 -9.01 14.51 3.13
N PHE A 525 -8.30 14.47 4.25
CA PHE A 525 -6.96 15.02 4.43
C PHE A 525 -6.05 13.89 4.92
N ASP A 526 -5.12 13.43 4.08
CA ASP A 526 -4.10 12.48 4.48
C ASP A 526 -2.82 13.21 4.87
N ILE A 527 -2.27 12.88 6.05
CA ILE A 527 -0.98 13.40 6.53
C ILE A 527 -0.02 12.22 6.73
N THR A 528 0.92 12.09 5.80
CA THR A 528 1.99 11.11 5.88
C THR A 528 3.26 11.74 6.45
N TYR A 529 3.84 11.07 7.44
CA TYR A 529 5.07 11.51 8.07
C TYR A 529 5.90 10.29 8.51
N TYR A 530 7.15 10.56 8.88
CA TYR A 530 8.10 9.53 9.29
C TYR A 530 7.76 8.94 10.66
N ARG A 531 8.00 7.63 10.80
CA ARG A 531 7.87 6.88 12.03
C ARG A 531 9.17 6.12 12.29
N SER A 532 9.86 6.48 13.37
CA SER A 532 11.06 5.77 13.85
C SER A 532 10.75 4.30 14.11
N LYS A 533 11.73 3.41 13.91
CA LYS A 533 11.64 2.00 14.38
C LYS A 533 11.84 1.89 15.89
N ASP A 534 12.63 2.79 16.46
CA ASP A 534 12.81 2.93 17.90
C ASP A 534 11.62 3.71 18.48
N PRO A 535 10.80 3.10 19.36
CA PRO A 535 9.69 3.79 20.00
C PRO A 535 10.13 4.96 20.88
N MET A 536 11.35 4.93 21.44
CA MET A 536 11.84 5.97 22.35
C MET A 536 12.38 7.22 21.63
N ASN A 537 12.40 7.19 20.30
CA ASN A 537 12.90 8.31 19.50
C ASN A 537 11.71 9.15 18.99
N PRO A 538 11.40 10.31 19.62
CA PRO A 538 10.35 11.21 19.15
C PRO A 538 10.70 11.76 17.77
N ARG A 539 9.67 12.05 16.96
CA ARG A 539 9.92 12.71 15.66
C ARG A 539 10.20 14.19 15.89
N LEU A 540 10.96 14.79 15.00
CA LEU A 540 11.10 16.24 14.96
C LEU A 540 9.72 16.89 14.72
N TYR A 541 9.33 17.81 15.61
CA TYR A 541 8.04 18.51 15.60
C TYR A 541 6.81 17.59 15.75
N GLU A 542 6.94 16.56 16.59
CA GLU A 542 5.86 15.62 16.93
C GLU A 542 4.60 16.32 17.44
N ASP A 543 4.82 17.24 18.36
CA ASP A 543 3.84 18.10 19.00
C ASP A 543 2.98 18.88 17.99
N VAL A 544 3.60 19.45 16.95
CA VAL A 544 2.89 20.22 15.94
C VAL A 544 1.96 19.34 15.09
N LEU A 545 2.40 18.13 14.73
CA LEU A 545 1.57 17.18 13.96
C LEU A 545 0.42 16.63 14.81
N GLU A 546 0.68 16.39 16.10
CA GLU A 546 -0.34 15.99 17.06
C GLU A 546 -1.37 17.08 17.31
N GLU A 547 -0.95 18.34 17.40
CA GLU A 547 -1.86 19.47 17.51
C GLU A 547 -2.76 19.60 16.28
N ILE A 548 -2.24 19.36 15.07
CA ILE A 548 -3.07 19.33 13.85
C ILE A 548 -4.14 18.24 13.92
N GLU A 549 -3.76 17.01 14.33
CA GLU A 549 -4.71 15.91 14.49
C GLU A 549 -5.78 16.24 15.55
N GLN A 550 -5.38 16.83 16.68
CA GLN A 550 -6.30 17.24 17.74
C GLN A 550 -7.26 18.36 17.29
N ILE A 551 -6.76 19.37 16.58
CA ILE A 551 -7.57 20.43 15.98
C ILE A 551 -8.60 19.84 15.02
N ALA A 552 -8.19 18.89 14.17
CA ALA A 552 -9.12 18.23 13.26
C ALA A 552 -10.18 17.43 14.04
N MET A 553 -9.77 16.50 14.90
CA MET A 553 -10.65 15.52 15.54
C MET A 553 -11.57 16.11 16.59
N PHE A 554 -11.03 16.94 17.49
CA PHE A 554 -11.70 17.41 18.69
C PHE A 554 -12.30 18.80 18.51
N LYS A 555 -11.55 19.73 17.91
CA LYS A 555 -12.05 21.10 17.70
C LYS A 555 -13.02 21.21 16.54
N ASN A 556 -12.72 20.56 15.41
CA ASN A 556 -13.53 20.67 14.20
C ASN A 556 -14.46 19.46 13.95
N GLY A 557 -14.49 18.49 14.86
CA GLY A 557 -15.40 17.35 14.77
C GLY A 557 -15.12 16.42 13.59
N ALA A 558 -13.90 16.41 13.05
CA ALA A 558 -13.52 15.55 11.93
C ALA A 558 -13.78 14.07 12.22
N LEU A 559 -14.00 13.29 11.15
CA LEU A 559 -14.06 11.82 11.26
C LEU A 559 -12.66 11.23 11.02
N PRO A 560 -12.33 10.08 11.64
CA PRO A 560 -11.12 9.32 11.29
C PRO A 560 -11.34 8.44 10.05
N HIS A 561 -10.23 8.01 9.43
CA HIS A 561 -10.19 6.90 8.49
C HIS A 561 -9.98 5.58 9.26
N TRP A 562 -10.94 4.65 9.19
CA TRP A 562 -10.92 3.38 9.95
C TRP A 562 -9.66 2.53 9.77
N GLY A 563 -9.02 2.59 8.61
CA GLY A 563 -7.78 1.86 8.31
C GLY A 563 -6.45 2.57 8.61
N LYS A 564 -6.43 3.85 9.00
CA LYS A 564 -5.19 4.65 8.93
C LYS A 564 -4.83 5.45 10.19
N ASN A 565 -5.78 5.81 11.05
CA ASN A 565 -5.49 6.66 12.20
C ASN A 565 -4.97 5.91 13.44
N ARG A 566 -4.43 6.71 14.36
CA ARG A 566 -4.15 6.36 15.75
C ARG A 566 -5.40 6.09 16.56
N ASN A 567 -5.22 5.37 17.67
CA ASN A 567 -6.27 5.13 18.64
C ASN A 567 -6.94 6.43 19.12
N VAL A 568 -6.17 7.50 19.40
CA VAL A 568 -6.69 8.79 19.90
C VAL A 568 -7.77 9.40 18.99
N ALA A 569 -7.62 9.26 17.68
CA ALA A 569 -8.56 9.77 16.70
C ALA A 569 -9.92 9.02 16.69
N PHE A 570 -9.96 7.81 17.23
CA PHE A 570 -11.19 7.03 17.35
C PHE A 570 -11.97 7.34 18.64
N ASP A 571 -11.44 8.16 19.54
CA ASP A 571 -12.16 8.52 20.76
C ASP A 571 -13.46 9.26 20.43
N GLY A 572 -14.58 8.72 20.94
CA GLY A 572 -15.92 9.21 20.62
C GLY A 572 -16.34 9.13 19.14
N ALA A 573 -15.51 8.60 18.23
CA ALA A 573 -15.75 8.66 16.79
C ALA A 573 -17.05 7.96 16.38
N ILE A 574 -17.38 6.83 17.01
CA ILE A 574 -18.61 6.08 16.70
C ILE A 574 -19.90 6.87 16.97
N LYS A 575 -19.87 7.84 17.89
CA LYS A 575 -21.01 8.72 18.21
C LYS A 575 -21.29 9.73 17.10
N LYS A 576 -20.32 9.98 16.21
CA LYS A 576 -20.44 10.90 15.08
C LYS A 576 -21.16 10.27 13.87
N TYR A 577 -21.42 8.96 13.89
CA TYR A 577 -22.14 8.24 12.81
C TYR A 577 -23.63 8.10 13.13
N ARG A 578 -24.49 8.45 12.18
CA ARG A 578 -25.96 8.48 12.37
C ARG A 578 -26.60 7.10 12.60
N ASN A 579 -26.06 6.05 11.98
CA ASN A 579 -26.67 4.72 11.91
C ASN A 579 -25.95 3.68 12.79
N THR A 580 -25.24 4.14 13.82
CA THR A 580 -24.50 3.28 14.75
C THR A 580 -25.40 2.22 15.41
N SER A 581 -26.62 2.59 15.84
CA SER A 581 -27.55 1.64 16.47
C SER A 581 -27.94 0.50 15.54
N GLU A 582 -28.20 0.81 14.27
CA GLU A 582 -28.56 -0.19 13.26
C GLU A 582 -27.36 -1.06 12.87
N PHE A 583 -26.16 -0.50 12.77
CA PHE A 583 -24.94 -1.28 12.61
C PHE A 583 -24.75 -2.28 13.75
N LEU A 584 -24.91 -1.84 15.00
CA LEU A 584 -24.77 -2.69 16.18
C LEU A 584 -25.84 -3.77 16.26
N LYS A 585 -27.09 -3.48 15.85
CA LYS A 585 -28.15 -4.49 15.73
C LYS A 585 -27.76 -5.61 14.77
N VAL A 586 -27.35 -5.27 13.55
CA VAL A 586 -26.94 -6.28 12.55
C VAL A 586 -25.72 -7.06 13.03
N LYS A 587 -24.71 -6.39 13.58
CA LYS A 587 -23.54 -7.04 14.19
C LYS A 587 -23.96 -8.07 15.25
N ASN A 588 -24.83 -7.69 16.19
CA ASN A 588 -25.25 -8.57 17.28
C ASN A 588 -26.18 -9.69 16.82
N GLN A 589 -26.97 -9.47 15.76
CA GLN A 589 -27.78 -10.50 15.13
C GLN A 589 -26.90 -11.57 14.45
N TYR A 590 -25.80 -11.16 13.81
CA TYR A 590 -24.91 -12.07 13.08
C TYR A 590 -23.86 -12.73 13.95
N ASP A 591 -23.48 -12.09 15.06
CA ASP A 591 -22.49 -12.60 15.99
C ASP A 591 -22.91 -12.30 17.44
N PRO A 592 -23.96 -12.97 17.95
CA PRO A 592 -24.53 -12.70 19.28
C PRO A 592 -23.55 -12.99 20.42
N GLN A 593 -22.59 -13.89 20.19
CA GLN A 593 -21.54 -14.23 21.15
C GLN A 593 -20.34 -13.29 21.06
N GLY A 594 -20.25 -12.46 20.02
CA GLY A 594 -19.13 -11.55 19.76
C GLY A 594 -17.85 -12.27 19.33
N LEU A 595 -17.92 -13.46 18.73
CA LEU A 595 -16.78 -14.27 18.32
C LEU A 595 -15.81 -13.53 17.40
N PHE A 596 -16.28 -12.62 16.55
CA PHE A 596 -15.43 -11.77 15.70
C PHE A 596 -15.03 -10.43 16.34
N SER A 597 -15.45 -10.18 17.59
CA SER A 597 -15.10 -8.97 18.31
C SER A 597 -13.69 -9.06 18.91
N SER A 598 -13.04 -7.91 19.09
CA SER A 598 -11.70 -7.77 19.69
C SER A 598 -11.69 -6.66 20.72
N SER A 599 -10.68 -6.60 21.59
CA SER A 599 -10.54 -5.49 22.54
C SER A 599 -10.58 -4.13 21.86
N TRP A 600 -9.93 -4.01 20.69
CA TRP A 600 -9.93 -2.76 19.91
C TRP A 600 -11.31 -2.44 19.33
N THR A 601 -11.98 -3.40 18.69
CA THR A 601 -13.32 -3.17 18.10
C THR A 601 -14.39 -2.96 19.16
N ASP A 602 -14.33 -3.63 20.31
CA ASP A 602 -15.22 -3.39 21.46
C ASP A 602 -15.08 -1.95 21.95
N GLN A 603 -13.84 -1.46 22.10
CA GLN A 603 -13.55 -0.12 22.58
C GLN A 603 -14.06 0.97 21.63
N ILE A 604 -13.71 0.91 20.34
CA ILE A 604 -14.12 1.94 19.38
C ILE A 604 -15.62 1.93 19.10
N LEU A 605 -16.30 0.80 19.30
CA LEU A 605 -17.76 0.69 19.18
C LEU A 605 -18.50 1.00 20.48
N GLY A 606 -17.79 1.30 21.58
CA GLY A 606 -18.38 1.62 22.88
C GLY A 606 -19.09 0.43 23.54
N LEU A 607 -18.59 -0.79 23.35
CA LEU A 607 -19.19 -2.02 23.84
C LEU A 607 -18.60 -2.46 25.20
N ASN A 608 -19.38 -3.22 25.97
CA ASN A 608 -18.97 -3.96 27.18
C ASN A 608 -18.37 -3.12 28.32
N GLY A 609 -18.71 -1.83 28.44
CA GLY A 609 -18.10 -0.96 29.45
C GLY A 609 -16.59 -0.81 29.28
N ALA A 610 -16.06 -1.15 28.09
CA ALA A 610 -14.68 -0.87 27.73
C ALA A 610 -14.44 0.63 27.97
N ALA A 611 -13.41 0.96 28.74
CA ALA A 611 -13.00 2.34 28.94
C ALA A 611 -12.89 3.03 27.57
N ALA A 612 -13.19 4.34 27.53
CA ALA A 612 -12.81 5.20 26.40
C ALA A 612 -11.39 4.85 25.96
N VAL A 613 -11.07 5.05 24.67
CA VAL A 613 -9.74 4.73 24.10
C VAL A 613 -8.69 4.95 25.18
N ASN A 614 -8.03 3.89 25.63
CA ASN A 614 -7.14 3.95 26.79
C ASN A 614 -5.96 4.79 26.30
N VAL A 615 -6.05 6.10 26.46
CA VAL A 615 -4.96 7.06 26.34
C VAL A 615 -4.29 6.93 27.70
N PRO A 616 -3.21 6.15 27.85
CA PRO A 616 -2.56 6.06 29.14
C PRO A 616 -2.16 7.48 29.55
N ASP A 617 -2.37 7.84 30.83
CA ASP A 617 -1.98 9.12 31.43
C ASP A 617 -0.45 9.36 31.47
N GLU A 618 0.33 8.63 30.66
CA GLU A 618 1.75 8.85 30.43
C GLU A 618 1.94 9.54 29.08
N LEU A 619 1.99 10.88 29.12
CA LEU A 619 2.71 11.75 28.16
C LEU A 619 2.93 11.22 26.74
N LEU A 620 2.10 11.73 25.82
CA LEU A 620 2.48 12.22 24.47
C LEU A 620 3.81 11.66 23.91
N SER A 621 3.76 10.44 23.40
CA SER A 621 4.64 10.02 22.31
C SER A 621 3.93 8.87 21.62
N PHE A 622 3.89 8.85 20.28
CA PHE A 622 3.96 7.68 19.39
C PHE A 622 3.38 8.02 18.00
N ASN A 623 4.32 8.21 17.07
CA ASN A 623 4.24 8.51 15.63
C ASN A 623 3.48 7.48 14.76
N GLU A 624 2.56 7.92 13.88
CA GLU A 624 1.84 7.10 12.84
C GLU A 624 1.61 7.73 11.44
N THR A 625 0.41 7.68 10.88
CA THR A 625 -0.07 8.43 9.70
C THR A 625 -1.41 8.99 10.17
N SER A 626 -1.74 10.25 9.90
CA SER A 626 -2.97 10.85 10.41
C SER A 626 -3.86 11.27 9.27
N ASP A 627 -5.00 10.60 9.10
CA ASP A 627 -5.93 10.87 8.00
C ASP A 627 -7.30 11.27 8.55
N PHE A 628 -7.86 12.39 8.12
CA PHE A 628 -9.07 12.93 8.73
C PHE A 628 -9.94 13.68 7.75
N TYR A 629 -11.24 13.69 8.03
CA TYR A 629 -12.25 14.24 7.13
C TYR A 629 -12.92 15.43 7.76
N PHE A 630 -12.99 16.53 7.04
CA PHE A 630 -13.88 17.63 7.40
C PHE A 630 -15.25 17.41 6.73
N LEU A 631 -16.31 17.46 7.55
CA LEU A 631 -17.68 17.52 7.05
C LEU A 631 -17.93 18.94 6.56
N SER A 632 -17.97 19.14 5.24
CA SER A 632 -18.48 20.38 4.67
C SER A 632 -19.96 20.18 4.35
N LYS A 633 -20.85 20.96 4.98
CA LYS A 633 -22.16 21.26 4.38
C LYS A 633 -21.90 22.04 3.08
N LEU A 634 -21.61 21.32 2.01
CA LEU A 634 -21.59 21.87 0.66
C LEU A 634 -23.05 22.08 0.25
N GLU A 635 -23.61 23.25 0.55
CA GLU A 635 -24.77 23.74 -0.20
C GLU A 635 -24.29 24.13 -1.60
N MET A 636 -24.10 23.13 -2.46
CA MET A 636 -24.00 23.36 -3.91
C MET A 636 -25.42 23.59 -4.44
N SER A 637 -25.85 24.85 -4.43
CA SER A 637 -26.93 25.32 -5.29
C SER A 637 -26.63 24.87 -6.73
N SER A 638 -27.52 24.08 -7.32
CA SER A 638 -27.43 23.58 -8.70
C SER A 638 -27.60 24.67 -9.78
N ARG A 639 -27.37 25.94 -9.43
CA ARG A 639 -27.44 27.09 -10.33
C ARG A 639 -26.18 27.95 -10.13
N GLY A 640 -25.27 27.92 -11.12
CA GLY A 640 -24.17 28.90 -11.21
C GLY A 640 -22.79 28.32 -11.55
N VAL A 641 -22.58 27.84 -12.78
CA VAL A 641 -21.23 27.76 -13.37
C VAL A 641 -21.13 28.91 -14.36
N GLU A 642 -20.67 30.07 -13.93
CA GLU A 642 -20.37 31.18 -14.84
C GLU A 642 -18.95 31.04 -15.42
N ARG A 643 -18.84 31.22 -16.74
CA ARG A 643 -17.58 31.16 -17.48
C ARG A 643 -17.04 32.59 -17.61
N GLU A 644 -16.00 32.94 -16.85
CA GLU A 644 -15.27 34.17 -17.11
C GLU A 644 -14.06 33.91 -18.03
N ARG A 645 -13.95 34.75 -19.06
CA ARG A 645 -12.83 34.74 -20.01
C ARG A 645 -11.83 35.79 -19.55
N LEU A 646 -10.64 35.38 -19.09
CA LEU A 646 -9.59 36.31 -18.73
C LEU A 646 -9.05 37.01 -19.98
N ARG A 647 -8.51 38.23 -19.83
CA ARG A 647 -8.06 39.11 -20.93
C ARG A 647 -6.94 38.53 -21.79
N ASP A 648 -6.32 37.42 -21.38
CA ASP A 648 -5.28 36.68 -22.12
C ASP A 648 -5.82 35.47 -22.90
N GLY A 649 -7.13 35.24 -22.89
CA GLY A 649 -7.77 34.12 -23.59
C GLY A 649 -7.81 32.81 -22.79
N THR A 650 -7.33 32.78 -21.54
CA THR A 650 -7.55 31.64 -20.65
C THR A 650 -8.99 31.61 -20.10
N LEU A 651 -9.56 30.40 -20.05
CA LEU A 651 -10.88 30.13 -19.48
C LEU A 651 -10.68 29.81 -17.98
N ALA A 652 -11.15 30.69 -17.10
CA ALA A 652 -11.15 30.43 -15.66
C ALA A 652 -12.53 29.95 -15.24
N LEU A 653 -12.60 28.79 -14.57
CA LEU A 653 -13.80 28.34 -13.86
C LEU A 653 -13.76 28.97 -12.47
N GLN A 654 -14.67 29.90 -12.20
CA GLN A 654 -14.92 30.42 -10.86
C GLN A 654 -15.88 29.46 -10.15
N MET A 655 -15.36 28.65 -9.23
CA MET A 655 -16.18 27.77 -8.38
C MET A 655 -16.69 28.58 -7.18
N GLU A 656 -17.99 28.87 -7.11
CA GLU A 656 -18.60 29.62 -6.00
C GLU A 656 -18.44 28.93 -4.63
N GLY A 657 -18.14 27.62 -4.59
CA GLY A 657 -17.81 26.91 -3.34
C GLY A 657 -16.49 27.35 -2.67
N VAL A 658 -15.64 28.11 -3.36
CA VAL A 658 -14.33 28.57 -2.85
C VAL A 658 -14.41 29.96 -2.21
N HIS A 659 -15.57 30.62 -2.24
CA HIS A 659 -15.76 31.87 -1.50
C HIS A 659 -15.66 31.70 0.03
N TRP A 660 -15.78 30.48 0.56
CA TRP A 660 -15.70 30.19 1.99
C TRP A 660 -14.30 30.47 2.58
N LEU A 661 -13.22 30.09 1.88
CA LEU A 661 -11.84 30.28 2.36
C LEU A 661 -11.33 31.74 2.28
N ARG A 662 -12.11 32.64 1.66
CA ARG A 662 -11.80 34.08 1.57
C ARG A 662 -12.72 34.97 2.40
N ARG A 663 -13.86 34.48 2.89
CA ARG A 663 -14.90 35.33 3.51
C ARG A 663 -15.05 35.22 5.03
N GLU A 664 -14.53 34.19 5.70
CA GLU A 664 -14.50 34.21 7.17
C GLU A 664 -13.18 34.77 7.70
N ALA A 665 -13.05 36.08 7.56
CA ALA A 665 -12.28 36.87 8.50
C ALA A 665 -13.01 36.86 9.84
N PHE A 666 -12.74 35.88 10.71
CA PHE A 666 -13.03 36.05 12.13
C PHE A 666 -11.91 36.87 12.76
N GLY A 667 -12.08 38.20 12.63
CA GLY A 667 -11.73 39.09 13.71
C GLY A 667 -12.47 38.65 14.97
N LEU A 668 -11.71 38.56 16.05
CA LEU A 668 -12.19 38.40 17.41
C LEU A 668 -13.29 39.44 17.69
N ALA A 669 -14.49 39.00 18.06
CA ALA A 669 -15.45 39.81 18.80
C ALA A 669 -16.24 38.90 19.74
N ILE A 670 -15.76 38.81 20.98
CA ILE A 670 -16.54 38.36 22.12
C ILE A 670 -17.61 39.43 22.38
N GLY A 671 -18.87 39.04 22.49
CA GLY A 671 -19.95 39.97 22.83
C GLY A 671 -21.22 39.25 23.26
N PHE A 672 -21.35 39.08 24.57
CA PHE A 672 -22.61 38.73 25.24
C PHE A 672 -23.71 39.75 24.88
N GLY A 673 -24.93 39.24 24.64
CA GLY A 673 -26.20 39.93 24.89
C GLY A 673 -26.38 41.36 24.37
N GLY A 674 -26.95 41.49 23.17
CA GLY A 674 -27.85 42.58 22.73
C GLY A 674 -27.64 44.01 23.23
N LYS A 675 -27.02 44.86 22.40
CA LYS A 675 -27.50 46.19 21.91
C LYS A 675 -26.39 46.87 21.13
N TRP A 676 -26.76 47.50 20.02
CA TRP A 676 -25.86 48.20 19.09
C TRP A 676 -25.50 49.60 19.59
N ILE A 677 -24.21 49.94 19.65
CA ILE A 677 -23.68 51.31 19.51
C ILE A 677 -22.33 51.25 18.78
N SER A 678 -22.23 52.01 17.69
CA SER A 678 -21.07 52.22 16.82
C SER A 678 -20.23 53.42 17.27
N ILE A 679 -18.89 53.32 17.28
CA ILE A 679 -17.98 54.49 17.26
C ILE A 679 -16.72 54.18 16.42
N TRP A 680 -16.41 55.08 15.48
CA TRP A 680 -15.19 55.18 14.68
C TRP A 680 -14.05 55.91 15.43
N ALA A 681 -12.81 55.62 15.03
CA ALA A 681 -11.71 56.58 14.75
C ALA A 681 -10.37 56.41 15.52
N LEU A 682 -9.30 56.25 14.70
CA LEU A 682 -8.00 56.95 14.66
C LEU A 682 -6.99 56.90 15.84
N GLY A 683 -5.71 56.72 15.50
CA GLY A 683 -4.57 57.18 16.31
C GLY A 683 -3.23 56.50 16.03
N GLU A 684 -2.32 57.20 15.33
CA GLU A 684 -0.90 56.89 15.16
C GLU A 684 -0.04 57.11 16.44
N ILE A 685 1.27 56.76 16.34
CA ILE A 685 2.44 57.18 17.18
C ILE A 685 2.63 56.33 18.45
N GLY A 686 3.81 55.82 18.86
CA GLY A 686 5.20 56.02 18.45
C GLY A 686 6.17 55.18 19.31
N TRP A 687 7.45 55.50 19.20
CA TRP A 687 8.65 54.80 19.70
C TRP A 687 8.73 54.59 21.22
N GLY A 688 9.54 53.60 21.66
CA GLY A 688 9.99 53.51 23.05
C GLY A 688 10.75 52.24 23.40
N THR A 689 12.07 52.29 23.32
CA THR A 689 13.03 51.34 23.90
C THR A 689 13.00 51.34 25.44
N GLY A 690 13.23 50.17 26.05
CA GLY A 690 13.84 50.03 27.38
C GLY A 690 12.90 49.51 28.48
N CYS A 691 13.22 48.35 29.06
CA CYS A 691 14.01 48.32 30.29
C CYS A 691 14.43 46.91 30.69
N HIS A 692 15.65 46.86 31.19
CA HIS A 692 16.39 45.74 31.77
C HIS A 692 16.04 45.57 33.26
N TYR A 693 16.23 44.34 33.76
CA TYR A 693 16.44 43.95 35.16
C TYR A 693 15.38 44.32 36.21
N SER A 694 14.56 43.33 36.60
CA SER A 694 14.67 42.59 37.88
C SER A 694 13.57 41.53 37.95
#